data_AF-A0A1W6CK01-F1
#
_entry.id   AF-A0A1W6CK01-F1
#
_cell.length_a   1.000
_cell.length_b   1.000
_cell.length_c   1.000
_cell.angle_alpha   90.00
_cell.angle_beta   90.00
_cell.angle_gamma   90.00
#
_symmetry.space_group_name_H-M   'P 1'
#
loop_
_entity.id
_entity.type
_entity.pdbx_description
1 polymer ?
#
loop_
_entity_poly.entity_id
_entity_poly.type
_entity_poly.pdbx_seq_one_letter_code
_entity_poly.pdbx_strand_id
1 'polypeptide(L)'
;MGVAVELTLFSKDGGPLTKEVTLAADGTVSSDGSACFMQSGAAKRVCLANGELFSGLAELINSTTSEQALGTGTLVAEGDTVMVCTRKRPSSGAVARTRDAFDYRPGEPAFVLLDFDRKGMPAAVKQRLDDLGGFWSGLQFVFPALAAAGTVQRASTSSGLIRTADGHRFPDSGGVHVYLALRDGSDAKRFLEVLHQRCWLAGLGWFWVSASGTPLERSVVDTSVWAPERLIFEGAPTLGYGLAQDAEVRRAVHLDGDIVDSKQLADLAPAEAVEYRRLLADAKAAAEPEARRVRTVYKGREVDRLVARGVSAKAATRIIDNRLVGDLTGADVLEFDDSEIGVVTVAEVLADPDRFDGETLADPVEGVVYGRCKAKVFAASSRVAINSFAHGGVYYRLWHDAASAGATLDGAGTDAASALEAMAGTLKLSPVEREALIKRAARQSGVGVRAMTATLKAAEEAASSADVADLDDQAHAAGKPVIRVRAGGALAAVKAADEALAAQTPPIAFERGGALVRMAKSGIDSDHRIVAMSDADLSLRLAEAATWVQPSREDGERTIDPPPDIVRKLASNVGHWSVPPLVGITDVPVLRLETGEIHGSTGYDPVSGLFYSGSAPPLEVPAQPSRGDAVAAMERVLAPFSEFVFADAEVGRSVLAAYVLTGAIRQVIDLAPGLIVSAHKRGSGKTLAVRAANALLYGRAPSMVAPEKDFSEAEQRKQLTAQLLRGTTSLCLDNLLAPVGGGPLDAMMTMTSWDDRVLGESTMAGGLPTRVLMAATGNNLAARADAARRWLRVVIDSGLERPEDQHFGIVDLVGYVMQHRQRLLADVFTVLRAFILAGKPNPCALTLGSYETWASVVPACLVWLGMADPLASQLDLAADDGQRSELRAFLAAWHGVLGDEWVLVRDLEDRVSEAASFKWHAAYADADAQAEAADTEKVSAARHLRGVLAELTRGKIGGAASRMISAYLGNHRREIVDGLRLEQRENAHLKVAEWRVARV
;
A
#
# COMPACT_ATOMS: atom_id res chain seq x y z
N MET A 1 -31.20 -31.31 2.28
CA MET A 1 -30.75 -31.83 0.96
C MET A 1 -29.35 -31.29 0.78
N GLY A 2 -28.34 -32.16 0.83
CA GLY A 2 -26.92 -31.74 0.84
C GLY A 2 -26.52 -31.06 -0.47
N VAL A 3 -25.63 -30.08 -0.39
CA VAL A 3 -25.13 -29.35 -1.56
C VAL A 3 -24.27 -30.31 -2.38
N ALA A 4 -24.64 -30.54 -3.65
CA ALA A 4 -23.84 -31.30 -4.60
C ALA A 4 -22.77 -30.39 -5.22
N VAL A 5 -21.58 -30.92 -5.53
CA VAL A 5 -20.56 -30.18 -6.29
C VAL A 5 -20.71 -30.53 -7.77
N GLU A 6 -20.75 -29.49 -8.60
CA GLU A 6 -20.83 -29.61 -10.05
C GLU A 6 -19.46 -29.37 -10.69
N LEU A 7 -19.11 -30.21 -11.66
CA LEU A 7 -17.93 -30.04 -12.52
C LEU A 7 -18.26 -30.45 -13.96
N THR A 8 -17.31 -30.23 -14.87
CA THR A 8 -17.51 -30.50 -16.29
C THR A 8 -16.58 -31.61 -16.79
N LEU A 9 -17.14 -32.57 -17.52
CA LEU A 9 -16.39 -33.57 -18.29
C LEU A 9 -16.41 -33.19 -19.78
N PHE A 10 -15.25 -32.93 -20.34
CA PHE A 10 -15.07 -32.66 -21.77
C PHE A 10 -14.72 -33.96 -22.50
N SER A 11 -15.33 -34.20 -23.66
CA SER A 11 -15.03 -35.33 -24.56
C SER A 11 -14.74 -34.78 -25.96
N LYS A 12 -13.55 -35.03 -26.50
CA LYS A 12 -13.11 -34.53 -27.81
C LYS A 12 -13.57 -35.42 -28.96
N ASP A 13 -13.97 -34.81 -30.06
CA ASP A 13 -14.23 -35.54 -31.31
C ASP A 13 -12.93 -35.78 -32.09
N GLY A 14 -12.73 -37.01 -32.57
CA GLY A 14 -11.73 -37.31 -33.61
C GLY A 14 -10.26 -37.37 -33.13
N GLY A 15 -10.00 -37.69 -31.86
CA GLY A 15 -8.63 -37.97 -31.41
C GLY A 15 -8.43 -37.79 -29.90
N PRO A 16 -7.22 -38.08 -29.38
CA PRO A 16 -6.94 -37.98 -27.96
C PRO A 16 -6.99 -36.53 -27.47
N LEU A 17 -7.42 -36.39 -26.22
CA LEU A 17 -7.33 -35.20 -25.38
C LEU A 17 -6.43 -35.50 -24.17
N THR A 18 -5.27 -36.09 -24.45
CA THR A 18 -4.25 -36.50 -23.48
C THR A 18 -2.87 -36.38 -24.10
N LYS A 19 -1.82 -36.49 -23.28
CA LYS A 19 -0.44 -36.47 -23.77
C LYS A 19 -0.10 -37.79 -24.44
N GLU A 20 0.67 -37.72 -25.51
CA GLU A 20 1.37 -38.87 -26.05
C GLU A 20 2.72 -39.02 -25.35
N VAL A 21 3.12 -40.25 -25.05
CA VAL A 21 4.41 -40.56 -24.44
C VAL A 21 5.13 -41.60 -25.27
N THR A 22 6.33 -41.26 -25.76
CA THR A 22 7.11 -42.07 -26.69
C THR A 22 8.55 -42.27 -26.18
N LEU A 23 9.26 -43.25 -26.76
CA LEU A 23 10.70 -43.41 -26.57
C LEU A 23 11.45 -42.69 -27.70
N ALA A 24 12.35 -41.78 -27.34
CA ALA A 24 13.29 -41.18 -28.26
C ALA A 24 14.35 -42.20 -28.72
N ALA A 25 15.06 -41.88 -29.80
CA ALA A 25 16.08 -42.75 -30.40
C ALA A 25 17.25 -43.09 -29.44
N ASP A 26 17.51 -42.23 -28.45
CA ASP A 26 18.51 -42.44 -27.40
C ASP A 26 17.98 -43.25 -26.20
N GLY A 27 16.73 -43.71 -26.26
CA GLY A 27 16.06 -44.49 -25.22
C GLY A 27 15.45 -43.66 -24.09
N THR A 28 15.49 -42.32 -24.17
CA THR A 28 14.82 -41.43 -23.19
C THR A 28 13.33 -41.31 -23.46
N VAL A 29 12.55 -41.00 -22.42
CA VAL A 29 11.10 -40.77 -22.54
C VAL A 29 10.84 -39.34 -23.00
N SER A 30 10.01 -39.20 -24.04
CA SER A 30 9.49 -37.93 -24.52
C SER A 30 7.98 -37.87 -24.29
N SER A 31 7.48 -36.72 -23.82
CA SER A 31 6.03 -36.49 -23.67
C SER A 31 5.62 -35.33 -24.57
N ASP A 32 4.66 -35.59 -25.45
CA ASP A 32 4.09 -34.62 -26.36
C ASP A 32 2.64 -34.29 -25.96
N GLY A 33 2.35 -33.01 -25.77
CA GLY A 33 1.02 -32.50 -25.48
C GLY A 33 0.30 -31.93 -26.71
N SER A 34 0.82 -32.16 -27.91
CA SER A 34 0.28 -31.64 -29.18
C SER A 34 -1.20 -31.95 -29.39
N ALA A 35 -1.69 -33.09 -28.94
CA ALA A 35 -3.10 -33.45 -29.05
C ALA A 35 -3.99 -32.86 -27.93
N CYS A 36 -3.41 -32.21 -26.90
CA CYS A 36 -4.10 -31.68 -25.72
C CYS A 36 -4.86 -30.36 -25.98
N PHE A 37 -5.62 -30.31 -27.07
CA PHE A 37 -6.54 -29.24 -27.40
C PHE A 37 -7.87 -29.81 -27.92
N MET A 38 -8.94 -29.04 -27.77
CA MET A 38 -10.28 -29.42 -28.16
C MET A 38 -10.87 -28.36 -29.09
N GLN A 39 -10.94 -28.68 -30.39
CA GLN A 39 -11.61 -27.85 -31.39
C GLN A 39 -13.12 -28.11 -31.45
N SER A 40 -13.52 -29.37 -31.23
CA SER A 40 -14.91 -29.82 -31.25
C SER A 40 -15.10 -31.03 -30.32
N GLY A 41 -16.32 -31.19 -29.80
CA GLY A 41 -16.72 -32.31 -28.98
C GLY A 41 -17.91 -31.97 -28.09
N ALA A 42 -17.99 -32.58 -26.90
CA ALA A 42 -19.08 -32.34 -25.95
C ALA A 42 -18.55 -31.95 -24.56
N ALA A 43 -19.29 -31.08 -23.87
CA ALA A 43 -19.12 -30.79 -22.45
C ALA A 43 -20.34 -31.32 -21.70
N LYS A 44 -20.09 -32.17 -20.70
CA LYS A 44 -21.13 -32.82 -19.89
C LYS A 44 -21.02 -32.34 -18.44
N ARG A 45 -22.15 -31.94 -17.87
CA ARG A 45 -22.31 -31.65 -16.45
C ARG A 45 -22.19 -32.95 -15.65
N VAL A 46 -21.37 -32.93 -14.59
CA VAL A 46 -21.23 -34.01 -13.63
C VAL A 46 -21.50 -33.47 -12.24
N CYS A 47 -22.49 -34.05 -11.56
CA CYS A 47 -22.86 -33.68 -10.19
C CYS A 47 -22.43 -34.79 -9.23
N LEU A 48 -21.62 -34.45 -8.23
CA LEU A 48 -21.16 -35.37 -7.20
C LEU A 48 -21.91 -35.11 -5.89
N ALA A 49 -22.44 -36.17 -5.29
CA ALA A 49 -23.22 -36.10 -4.06
C ALA A 49 -22.31 -35.87 -2.85
N ASN A 50 -22.81 -35.11 -1.85
CA ASN A 50 -22.03 -34.73 -0.67
C ASN A 50 -21.41 -35.91 0.11
N GLY A 51 -22.09 -37.06 0.19
CA GLY A 51 -21.59 -38.24 0.91
C GLY A 51 -20.56 -39.07 0.14
N GLU A 52 -20.38 -38.78 -1.15
CA GLU A 52 -19.49 -39.50 -2.07
C GLU A 52 -18.64 -38.51 -2.87
N LEU A 53 -18.35 -37.34 -2.30
CA LEU A 53 -17.78 -36.22 -3.04
C LEU A 53 -16.38 -36.57 -3.57
N PHE A 54 -15.50 -37.02 -2.68
CA PHE A 54 -14.12 -37.34 -3.02
C PHE A 54 -13.98 -38.73 -3.65
N SER A 55 -14.74 -39.73 -3.15
CA SER A 55 -14.81 -41.06 -3.75
C SER A 55 -15.35 -41.00 -5.18
N GLY A 56 -16.45 -40.28 -5.42
CA GLY A 56 -17.05 -40.09 -6.73
C GLY A 56 -16.15 -39.32 -7.70
N LEU A 57 -15.40 -38.31 -7.24
CA LEU A 57 -14.40 -37.66 -8.08
C LEU A 57 -13.24 -38.61 -8.43
N ALA A 58 -12.76 -39.42 -7.49
CA ALA A 58 -11.71 -40.41 -7.76
C ALA A 58 -12.18 -41.48 -8.77
N GLU A 59 -13.42 -41.96 -8.64
CA GLU A 59 -14.02 -42.88 -9.62
C GLU A 59 -14.15 -42.25 -10.99
N LEU A 60 -14.63 -41.00 -11.06
CA LEU A 60 -14.70 -40.25 -12.31
C LEU A 60 -13.32 -40.14 -12.97
N ILE A 61 -12.32 -39.67 -12.22
CA ILE A 61 -10.93 -39.52 -12.68
C ILE A 61 -10.36 -40.86 -13.18
N ASN A 62 -10.61 -41.95 -12.46
CA ASN A 62 -10.15 -43.29 -12.86
C ASN A 62 -10.85 -43.82 -14.12
N SER A 63 -12.09 -43.36 -14.38
CA SER A 63 -12.86 -43.72 -15.58
C SER A 63 -12.60 -42.83 -16.80
N THR A 64 -11.95 -41.67 -16.62
CA THR A 64 -11.65 -40.71 -17.70
C THR A 64 -10.77 -41.35 -18.78
N THR A 65 -11.25 -41.36 -20.02
CA THR A 65 -10.52 -41.92 -21.16
C THR A 65 -9.45 -40.97 -21.71
N SER A 66 -8.63 -41.44 -22.66
CA SER A 66 -7.63 -40.62 -23.36
C SER A 66 -8.25 -39.51 -24.22
N GLU A 67 -9.55 -39.55 -24.49
CA GLU A 67 -10.31 -38.56 -25.28
C GLU A 67 -11.01 -37.52 -24.39
N GLN A 68 -10.86 -37.65 -23.07
CA GLN A 68 -11.58 -36.86 -22.09
C GLN A 68 -10.67 -36.03 -21.18
N ALA A 69 -11.18 -34.90 -20.73
CA ALA A 69 -10.55 -34.03 -19.74
C ALA A 69 -11.60 -33.47 -18.78
N LEU A 70 -11.16 -33.08 -17.59
CA LEU A 70 -12.02 -32.44 -16.60
C LEU A 70 -11.90 -30.91 -16.67
N GLY A 71 -12.94 -30.21 -16.23
CA GLY A 71 -12.87 -28.81 -15.82
C GLY A 71 -13.56 -28.66 -14.47
N THR A 72 -12.98 -27.86 -13.60
CA THR A 72 -13.50 -27.62 -12.24
C THR A 72 -14.68 -26.65 -12.20
N GLY A 73 -14.91 -25.91 -13.27
CA GLY A 73 -16.05 -25.02 -13.43
C GLY A 73 -17.36 -25.74 -13.75
N THR A 74 -18.44 -25.03 -13.48
CA THR A 74 -19.83 -25.41 -13.74
C THR A 74 -20.21 -25.03 -15.16
N LEU A 75 -20.96 -25.91 -15.85
CA LEU A 75 -21.54 -25.59 -17.15
C LEU A 75 -22.75 -24.65 -16.97
N VAL A 76 -22.74 -23.48 -17.61
CA VAL A 76 -23.79 -22.46 -17.49
C VAL A 76 -25.03 -22.80 -18.32
N ALA A 77 -24.85 -23.54 -19.43
CA ALA A 77 -25.94 -23.88 -20.35
C ALA A 77 -27.07 -24.71 -19.69
N GLU A 78 -28.30 -24.54 -20.20
CA GLU A 78 -29.44 -25.38 -19.81
C GLU A 78 -29.27 -26.82 -20.33
N GLY A 79 -29.54 -27.80 -19.48
CA GLY A 79 -29.35 -29.23 -19.78
C GLY A 79 -27.98 -29.78 -19.38
N ASP A 80 -27.83 -31.12 -19.39
CA ASP A 80 -26.66 -31.81 -18.83
C ASP A 80 -25.51 -32.01 -19.82
N THR A 81 -25.71 -31.72 -21.10
CA THR A 81 -24.68 -31.86 -22.13
C THR A 81 -24.87 -30.82 -23.22
N VAL A 82 -23.77 -30.21 -23.63
CA VAL A 82 -23.73 -29.23 -24.72
C VAL A 82 -22.59 -29.57 -25.67
N MET A 83 -22.79 -29.31 -26.96
CA MET A 83 -21.71 -29.42 -27.93
C MET A 83 -20.72 -28.26 -27.74
N VAL A 84 -19.43 -28.53 -27.87
CA VAL A 84 -18.36 -27.54 -27.82
C VAL A 84 -17.80 -27.35 -29.21
N CYS A 85 -17.65 -26.11 -29.65
CA CYS A 85 -16.99 -25.75 -30.90
C CYS A 85 -16.06 -24.55 -30.73
N THR A 86 -15.22 -24.28 -31.70
CA THR A 86 -14.45 -23.03 -31.72
C THR A 86 -15.39 -21.86 -32.05
N ARG A 87 -15.07 -20.66 -31.53
CA ARG A 87 -15.84 -19.42 -31.81
C ARG A 87 -15.97 -19.10 -33.31
N LYS A 88 -15.07 -19.65 -34.13
CA LYS A 88 -14.96 -19.39 -35.57
C LYS A 88 -15.77 -20.33 -36.44
N ARG A 89 -16.10 -21.49 -35.89
CA ARG A 89 -16.99 -22.46 -36.52
C ARG A 89 -18.20 -22.66 -35.59
N PRO A 90 -19.00 -21.60 -35.36
CA PRO A 90 -20.16 -21.69 -34.48
C PRO A 90 -21.13 -22.73 -35.07
N SER A 91 -21.56 -23.66 -34.22
CA SER A 91 -22.62 -24.61 -34.54
C SER A 91 -23.87 -24.26 -33.73
N SER A 92 -25.05 -24.43 -34.33
CA SER A 92 -26.31 -24.13 -33.65
C SER A 92 -26.47 -25.00 -32.40
N GLY A 93 -26.69 -24.37 -31.24
CA GLY A 93 -26.79 -25.06 -29.95
C GLY A 93 -25.45 -25.51 -29.32
N ALA A 94 -24.32 -25.17 -29.94
CA ALA A 94 -22.98 -25.40 -29.37
C ALA A 94 -22.44 -24.15 -28.66
N VAL A 95 -21.55 -24.34 -27.69
CA VAL A 95 -20.87 -23.26 -26.95
C VAL A 95 -19.37 -23.25 -27.23
N ALA A 96 -18.75 -22.08 -27.10
CA ALA A 96 -17.30 -21.98 -27.05
C ALA A 96 -16.79 -22.25 -25.63
N ARG A 97 -15.57 -22.81 -25.50
CA ARG A 97 -14.91 -23.01 -24.20
C ARG A 97 -14.36 -21.68 -23.67
N THR A 98 -15.26 -20.85 -23.15
CA THR A 98 -15.03 -19.51 -22.60
C THR A 98 -15.72 -19.36 -21.25
N ARG A 99 -15.35 -18.32 -20.49
CA ARG A 99 -15.96 -18.02 -19.18
C ARG A 99 -17.45 -17.72 -19.24
N ASP A 100 -17.97 -17.30 -20.40
CA ASP A 100 -19.42 -17.12 -20.61
C ASP A 100 -20.20 -18.44 -20.53
N ALA A 101 -19.54 -19.57 -20.85
CA ALA A 101 -20.16 -20.89 -20.88
C ALA A 101 -19.80 -21.76 -19.68
N PHE A 102 -18.68 -21.46 -19.00
CA PHE A 102 -18.17 -22.19 -17.84
C PHE A 102 -17.73 -21.22 -16.75
N ASP A 103 -18.32 -21.30 -15.56
CA ASP A 103 -18.02 -20.38 -14.46
C ASP A 103 -18.08 -21.07 -13.09
N TYR A 104 -17.65 -20.38 -12.03
CA TYR A 104 -17.93 -20.80 -10.65
C TYR A 104 -19.14 -20.06 -10.12
N ARG A 105 -20.12 -20.79 -9.57
CA ARG A 105 -21.29 -20.17 -8.93
C ARG A 105 -20.89 -19.55 -7.58
N PRO A 106 -21.08 -18.24 -7.38
CA PRO A 106 -20.69 -17.58 -6.12
C PRO A 106 -21.38 -18.19 -4.90
N GLY A 107 -20.59 -18.52 -3.88
CA GLY A 107 -21.09 -19.11 -2.63
C GLY A 107 -21.45 -20.60 -2.72
N GLU A 108 -21.27 -21.24 -3.87
CA GLU A 108 -21.43 -22.70 -4.03
C GLU A 108 -20.07 -23.41 -3.99
N PRO A 109 -20.03 -24.66 -3.48
CA PRO A 109 -18.79 -25.40 -3.40
C PRO A 109 -18.33 -25.88 -4.78
N ALA A 110 -17.03 -25.83 -5.01
CA ALA A 110 -16.41 -26.33 -6.24
C ALA A 110 -15.05 -26.96 -5.92
N PHE A 111 -14.60 -27.89 -6.78
CA PHE A 111 -13.24 -28.37 -6.69
C PHE A 111 -12.25 -27.30 -7.16
N VAL A 112 -11.09 -27.24 -6.51
CA VAL A 112 -9.91 -26.53 -7.00
C VAL A 112 -8.77 -27.53 -7.14
N LEU A 113 -7.95 -27.33 -8.17
CA LEU A 113 -6.77 -28.13 -8.43
C LEU A 113 -5.54 -27.47 -7.80
N LEU A 114 -4.73 -28.27 -7.12
CA LEU A 114 -3.34 -27.96 -6.80
C LEU A 114 -2.45 -28.84 -7.69
N ASP A 115 -1.74 -28.20 -8.62
CA ASP A 115 -0.80 -28.85 -9.52
C ASP A 115 0.63 -28.66 -9.01
N PHE A 116 1.29 -29.77 -8.64
CA PHE A 116 2.64 -29.77 -8.11
C PHE A 116 3.62 -30.45 -9.06
N ASP A 117 4.67 -29.72 -9.44
CA ASP A 117 5.81 -30.24 -10.21
C ASP A 117 7.13 -29.88 -9.53
N ARG A 118 8.12 -30.78 -9.60
CA ARG A 118 9.46 -30.62 -9.02
C ARG A 118 10.47 -30.05 -10.01
N LYS A 119 10.10 -29.87 -11.28
CA LYS A 119 10.96 -29.39 -12.36
C LYS A 119 11.45 -27.96 -12.08
N GLY A 120 12.77 -27.76 -12.21
CA GLY A 120 13.40 -26.46 -11.99
C GLY A 120 13.43 -25.99 -10.53
N MET A 121 12.99 -26.82 -9.57
CA MET A 121 13.02 -26.49 -8.15
C MET A 121 14.47 -26.53 -7.59
N PRO A 122 14.96 -25.46 -6.95
CA PRO A 122 16.29 -25.41 -6.35
C PRO A 122 16.47 -26.43 -5.23
N ALA A 123 17.72 -26.88 -5.00
CA ALA A 123 18.04 -27.84 -3.94
C ALA A 123 17.60 -27.37 -2.55
N ALA A 124 17.72 -26.07 -2.26
CA ALA A 124 17.29 -25.50 -0.98
C ALA A 124 15.77 -25.63 -0.76
N VAL A 125 14.96 -25.42 -1.80
CA VAL A 125 13.50 -25.57 -1.74
C VAL A 125 13.11 -27.04 -1.62
N LYS A 126 13.81 -27.93 -2.36
CA LYS A 126 13.62 -29.39 -2.22
C LYS A 126 13.88 -29.85 -0.79
N GLN A 127 15.02 -29.45 -0.22
CA GLN A 127 15.37 -29.77 1.16
C GLN A 127 14.32 -29.22 2.14
N ARG A 128 13.90 -27.97 1.98
CA ARG A 128 12.87 -27.35 2.81
C ARG A 128 11.54 -28.12 2.74
N LEU A 129 11.17 -28.59 1.56
CA LEU A 129 9.95 -29.39 1.36
C LEU A 129 10.07 -30.77 2.01
N ASP A 130 11.22 -31.42 1.87
CA ASP A 130 11.49 -32.72 2.49
C ASP A 130 11.52 -32.61 4.03
N ASP A 131 12.10 -31.54 4.59
CA ASP A 131 12.10 -31.23 6.03
C ASP A 131 10.69 -31.04 6.59
N LEU A 132 9.78 -30.51 5.78
CA LEU A 132 8.36 -30.33 6.13
C LEU A 132 7.54 -31.62 5.92
N GLY A 133 8.13 -32.70 5.44
CA GLY A 133 7.45 -33.98 5.21
C GLY A 133 6.78 -34.12 3.84
N GLY A 134 7.26 -33.40 2.82
CA GLY A 134 6.80 -33.48 1.44
C GLY A 134 5.73 -32.44 1.07
N PHE A 135 5.17 -32.58 -0.13
CA PHE A 135 4.26 -31.58 -0.72
C PHE A 135 3.04 -31.27 0.14
N TRP A 136 2.26 -32.31 0.50
CA TRP A 136 1.02 -32.14 1.25
C TRP A 136 1.26 -31.60 2.66
N SER A 137 2.24 -32.17 3.38
CA SER A 137 2.66 -31.70 4.71
C SER A 137 3.19 -30.27 4.67
N GLY A 138 3.92 -29.89 3.62
CA GLY A 138 4.34 -28.51 3.38
C GLY A 138 3.17 -27.55 3.20
N LEU A 139 2.13 -27.94 2.47
CA LEU A 139 0.91 -27.13 2.36
C LEU A 139 0.11 -27.07 3.66
N GLN A 140 0.05 -28.15 4.44
CA GLN A 140 -0.55 -28.14 5.77
C GLN A 140 0.21 -27.21 6.74
N PHE A 141 1.53 -27.12 6.62
CA PHE A 141 2.32 -26.15 7.37
C PHE A 141 1.96 -24.71 6.99
N VAL A 142 1.76 -24.44 5.69
CA VAL A 142 1.36 -23.11 5.18
C VAL A 142 -0.08 -22.76 5.54
N PHE A 143 -0.98 -23.73 5.44
CA PHE A 143 -2.41 -23.60 5.72
C PHE A 143 -2.92 -24.80 6.55
N PRO A 144 -2.92 -24.70 7.88
CA PRO A 144 -3.26 -25.82 8.77
C PRO A 144 -4.66 -26.42 8.57
N ALA A 145 -5.61 -25.67 8.03
CA ALA A 145 -6.95 -26.19 7.75
C ALA A 145 -6.96 -27.34 6.73
N LEU A 146 -5.90 -27.47 5.91
CA LEU A 146 -5.73 -28.61 4.99
C LEU A 146 -5.51 -29.94 5.70
N ALA A 147 -5.25 -29.95 7.02
CA ALA A 147 -5.13 -31.18 7.79
C ALA A 147 -6.43 -31.99 7.85
N ALA A 148 -7.58 -31.31 7.85
CA ALA A 148 -8.91 -31.94 7.87
C ALA A 148 -9.54 -32.05 6.48
N ALA A 149 -8.88 -31.52 5.43
CA ALA A 149 -9.46 -31.44 4.09
C ALA A 149 -9.58 -32.82 3.44
N GLY A 150 -10.74 -33.08 2.83
CA GLY A 150 -10.86 -34.18 1.90
C GLY A 150 -10.08 -33.89 0.62
N THR A 151 -9.48 -34.92 0.02
CA THR A 151 -8.66 -34.77 -1.18
C THR A 151 -8.86 -35.92 -2.16
N VAL A 152 -8.61 -35.63 -3.44
CA VAL A 152 -8.35 -36.66 -4.45
C VAL A 152 -6.97 -36.40 -5.05
N GLN A 153 -6.11 -37.41 -5.06
CA GLN A 153 -4.74 -37.28 -5.53
C GLN A 153 -4.50 -38.20 -6.71
N ARG A 154 -3.79 -37.69 -7.72
CA ARG A 154 -3.38 -38.46 -8.90
C ARG A 154 -1.97 -38.10 -9.32
N ALA A 155 -1.13 -39.12 -9.53
CA ALA A 155 0.20 -38.93 -10.07
C ALA A 155 0.17 -38.40 -11.51
N SER A 156 1.20 -37.64 -11.88
CA SER A 156 1.34 -37.06 -13.22
C SER A 156 1.28 -38.11 -14.34
N THR A 157 0.99 -37.66 -15.55
CA THR A 157 0.89 -38.52 -16.75
C THR A 157 2.15 -39.32 -17.06
N SER A 158 3.33 -38.85 -16.62
CA SER A 158 4.62 -39.51 -16.84
C SER A 158 4.98 -40.57 -15.79
N SER A 159 4.12 -40.78 -14.79
CA SER A 159 4.40 -41.74 -13.71
C SER A 159 4.10 -43.19 -14.12
N GLY A 160 4.80 -44.15 -13.51
CA GLY A 160 4.56 -45.58 -13.73
C GLY A 160 4.91 -46.10 -15.12
N LEU A 161 5.76 -45.40 -15.89
CA LEU A 161 6.16 -45.83 -17.24
C LEU A 161 7.14 -47.00 -17.20
N ILE A 162 6.94 -47.97 -18.09
CA ILE A 162 7.71 -49.20 -18.20
C ILE A 162 8.12 -49.42 -19.66
N ARG A 163 9.40 -49.70 -19.91
CA ARG A 163 9.86 -50.16 -21.21
C ARG A 163 9.51 -51.64 -21.37
N THR A 164 8.77 -51.98 -22.44
CA THR A 164 8.24 -53.33 -22.62
C THR A 164 9.30 -54.37 -23.01
N ALA A 165 10.43 -53.93 -23.57
CA ALA A 165 11.49 -54.82 -24.05
C ALA A 165 12.26 -55.53 -22.91
N ASP A 166 12.49 -54.84 -21.79
CA ASP A 166 13.34 -55.29 -20.68
C ASP A 166 12.67 -55.13 -19.30
N GLY A 167 11.46 -54.56 -19.24
CA GLY A 167 10.75 -54.29 -18.00
C GLY A 167 11.32 -53.12 -17.20
N HIS A 168 12.23 -52.32 -17.77
CA HIS A 168 12.82 -51.18 -17.09
C HIS A 168 11.77 -50.14 -16.71
N ARG A 169 11.66 -49.80 -15.43
CA ARG A 169 10.77 -48.76 -14.91
C ARG A 169 11.48 -47.40 -14.97
N PHE A 170 10.84 -46.42 -15.60
CA PHE A 170 11.34 -45.05 -15.62
C PHE A 170 11.05 -44.36 -14.28
N PRO A 171 11.94 -43.47 -13.82
CA PRO A 171 11.73 -42.74 -12.59
C PRO A 171 10.53 -41.79 -12.71
N ASP A 172 9.72 -41.74 -11.66
CA ASP A 172 8.59 -40.82 -11.58
C ASP A 172 9.08 -39.36 -11.50
N SER A 173 8.35 -38.45 -12.14
CA SER A 173 8.60 -37.00 -12.05
C SER A 173 8.40 -36.46 -10.63
N GLY A 174 7.66 -37.19 -9.79
CA GLY A 174 7.21 -36.76 -8.47
C GLY A 174 6.13 -35.68 -8.51
N GLY A 175 5.57 -35.40 -9.69
CA GLY A 175 4.45 -34.47 -9.84
C GLY A 175 3.10 -35.11 -9.50
N VAL A 176 2.23 -34.32 -8.87
CA VAL A 176 0.92 -34.78 -8.39
C VAL A 176 -0.13 -33.70 -8.58
N HIS A 177 -1.32 -34.12 -9.01
CA HIS A 177 -2.53 -33.32 -8.95
C HIS A 177 -3.26 -33.64 -7.66
N VAL A 178 -3.60 -32.61 -6.89
CA VAL A 178 -4.43 -32.73 -5.68
C VAL A 178 -5.67 -31.88 -5.84
N TYR A 179 -6.83 -32.51 -5.84
CA TYR A 179 -8.13 -31.86 -5.82
C TYR A 179 -8.60 -31.72 -4.40
N LEU A 180 -9.08 -30.53 -4.05
CA LEU A 180 -9.79 -30.25 -2.80
C LEU A 180 -11.06 -29.46 -3.10
N ALA A 181 -12.08 -29.62 -2.28
CA ALA A 181 -13.32 -28.87 -2.43
C ALA A 181 -13.23 -27.57 -1.62
N LEU A 182 -13.49 -26.43 -2.27
CA LEU A 182 -13.69 -25.15 -1.61
C LEU A 182 -15.17 -24.96 -1.30
N ARG A 183 -15.47 -24.28 -0.19
CA ARG A 183 -16.83 -23.89 0.18
C ARG A 183 -17.43 -22.88 -0.80
N ASP A 184 -16.58 -22.04 -1.38
CA ASP A 184 -16.95 -21.03 -2.38
C ASP A 184 -15.97 -21.13 -3.56
N GLY A 185 -16.41 -21.75 -4.66
CA GLY A 185 -15.60 -21.94 -5.85
C GLY A 185 -15.16 -20.64 -6.52
N SER A 186 -15.95 -19.56 -6.37
CA SER A 186 -15.62 -18.26 -6.96
C SER A 186 -14.36 -17.63 -6.35
N ASP A 187 -13.94 -18.10 -5.18
CA ASP A 187 -12.74 -17.66 -4.47
C ASP A 187 -11.47 -18.43 -4.89
N ALA A 188 -11.56 -19.40 -5.81
CA ALA A 188 -10.44 -20.26 -6.21
C ALA A 188 -9.20 -19.47 -6.68
N LYS A 189 -9.40 -18.37 -7.43
CA LYS A 189 -8.31 -17.51 -7.90
C LYS A 189 -7.55 -16.88 -6.73
N ARG A 190 -8.27 -16.18 -5.83
CA ARG A 190 -7.66 -15.53 -4.65
C ARG A 190 -6.99 -16.57 -3.77
N PHE A 191 -7.66 -17.70 -3.52
CA PHE A 191 -7.12 -18.79 -2.72
C PHE A 191 -5.76 -19.27 -3.23
N LEU A 192 -5.62 -19.57 -4.53
CA LEU A 192 -4.33 -19.99 -5.11
C LEU A 192 -3.27 -18.89 -5.08
N GLU A 193 -3.65 -17.63 -5.35
CA GLU A 193 -2.74 -16.48 -5.30
C GLU A 193 -2.17 -16.26 -3.89
N VAL A 194 -3.03 -16.30 -2.86
CA VAL A 194 -2.62 -16.12 -1.46
C VAL A 194 -1.82 -17.33 -0.97
N LEU A 195 -2.22 -18.55 -1.34
CA LEU A 195 -1.48 -19.76 -0.98
C LEU A 195 -0.06 -19.74 -1.56
N HIS A 196 0.10 -19.31 -2.82
CA HIS A 196 1.41 -19.11 -3.46
C HIS A 196 2.27 -18.07 -2.72
N GLN A 197 1.69 -16.94 -2.32
CA GLN A 197 2.40 -15.92 -1.54
C GLN A 197 2.84 -16.44 -0.17
N ARG A 198 1.99 -17.21 0.51
CA ARG A 198 2.32 -17.83 1.80
C ARG A 198 3.36 -18.94 1.66
N CYS A 199 3.38 -19.67 0.54
CA CYS A 199 4.47 -20.59 0.21
C CYS A 199 5.82 -19.86 0.10
N TRP A 200 5.87 -18.66 -0.50
CA TRP A 200 7.09 -17.84 -0.50
C TRP A 200 7.58 -17.50 0.92
N LEU A 201 6.67 -17.06 1.79
CA LEU A 201 6.99 -16.75 3.20
C LEU A 201 7.48 -17.99 3.97
N ALA A 202 7.01 -19.20 3.60
CA ALA A 202 7.45 -20.46 4.20
C ALA A 202 8.77 -21.01 3.63
N GLY A 203 9.38 -20.32 2.66
CA GLY A 203 10.61 -20.76 1.99
C GLY A 203 10.37 -21.79 0.88
N LEU A 204 9.15 -21.85 0.34
CA LEU A 204 8.69 -22.77 -0.70
C LEU A 204 8.50 -22.09 -2.07
N GLY A 205 9.03 -20.88 -2.24
CA GLY A 205 9.02 -20.11 -3.50
C GLY A 205 10.42 -19.94 -4.10
N TRP A 206 10.51 -19.80 -5.42
CA TRP A 206 11.76 -19.59 -6.14
C TRP A 206 11.56 -18.91 -7.50
N PHE A 207 12.66 -18.42 -8.10
CA PHE A 207 12.69 -18.05 -9.51
C PHE A 207 13.27 -19.18 -10.37
N TRP A 208 12.54 -19.56 -11.41
CA TRP A 208 13.01 -20.49 -12.43
C TRP A 208 13.41 -19.72 -13.69
N VAL A 209 14.64 -19.91 -14.18
CA VAL A 209 15.11 -19.30 -15.42
C VAL A 209 14.65 -20.16 -16.61
N SER A 210 13.80 -19.59 -17.46
CA SER A 210 13.34 -20.21 -18.72
C SER A 210 14.48 -20.44 -19.72
N ALA A 211 14.21 -21.18 -20.80
CA ALA A 211 15.22 -21.45 -21.83
C ALA A 211 15.71 -20.17 -22.53
N SER A 212 14.89 -19.13 -22.57
CA SER A 212 15.20 -17.81 -23.11
C SER A 212 15.95 -16.89 -22.12
N GLY A 213 16.15 -17.32 -20.88
CA GLY A 213 16.83 -16.53 -19.85
C GLY A 213 15.92 -15.49 -19.18
N THR A 214 14.61 -15.74 -19.14
CA THR A 214 13.63 -14.94 -18.40
C THR A 214 13.42 -15.56 -17.01
N PRO A 215 13.62 -14.83 -15.91
CA PRO A 215 13.35 -15.32 -14.56
C PRO A 215 11.85 -15.33 -14.27
N LEU A 216 11.31 -16.50 -13.92
CA LEU A 216 9.89 -16.74 -13.68
C LEU A 216 9.62 -17.05 -12.23
N GLU A 217 8.69 -16.32 -11.63
CA GLU A 217 8.26 -16.56 -10.26
C GLU A 217 7.50 -17.90 -10.15
N ARG A 218 7.89 -18.74 -9.20
CA ARG A 218 7.29 -20.06 -8.95
C ARG A 218 7.17 -20.32 -7.46
N SER A 219 6.22 -21.18 -7.10
CA SER A 219 6.17 -21.84 -5.80
C SER A 219 5.75 -23.30 -6.01
N VAL A 220 5.59 -24.03 -4.91
CA VAL A 220 5.01 -25.38 -4.93
C VAL A 220 3.53 -25.41 -5.35
N VAL A 221 2.89 -24.25 -5.56
CA VAL A 221 1.52 -24.10 -6.06
C VAL A 221 1.55 -23.36 -7.40
N ASP A 222 0.94 -23.94 -8.45
CA ASP A 222 0.69 -23.24 -9.71
C ASP A 222 -0.59 -22.39 -9.61
N THR A 223 -0.49 -21.07 -9.81
CA THR A 223 -1.63 -20.16 -9.73
C THR A 223 -2.47 -20.12 -11.01
N SER A 224 -2.01 -20.71 -12.12
CA SER A 224 -2.69 -20.63 -13.43
C SER A 224 -3.83 -21.63 -13.62
N VAL A 225 -4.07 -22.49 -12.63
CA VAL A 225 -5.03 -23.61 -12.73
C VAL A 225 -6.44 -23.27 -12.21
N TRP A 226 -6.69 -22.03 -11.79
CA TRP A 226 -8.00 -21.63 -11.25
C TRP A 226 -9.12 -21.58 -12.29
N ALA A 227 -8.82 -21.35 -13.57
CA ALA A 227 -9.84 -21.00 -14.57
C ALA A 227 -10.91 -22.11 -14.77
N PRO A 228 -12.21 -21.77 -14.73
CA PRO A 228 -13.31 -22.75 -14.71
C PRO A 228 -13.41 -23.61 -15.98
N GLU A 229 -13.05 -23.05 -17.14
CA GLU A 229 -13.09 -23.70 -18.44
C GLU A 229 -11.80 -24.48 -18.78
N ARG A 230 -10.80 -24.46 -17.89
CA ARG A 230 -9.48 -25.07 -18.14
C ARG A 230 -9.58 -26.58 -18.21
N LEU A 231 -8.99 -27.17 -19.24
CA LEU A 231 -8.90 -28.62 -19.39
C LEU A 231 -7.81 -29.19 -18.47
N ILE A 232 -8.18 -30.18 -17.67
CA ILE A 232 -7.31 -30.93 -16.79
C ILE A 232 -7.23 -32.37 -17.31
N PHE A 233 -6.04 -32.75 -17.76
CA PHE A 233 -5.79 -33.98 -18.50
C PHE A 233 -5.54 -35.17 -17.57
N GLU A 234 -6.62 -35.73 -17.03
CA GLU A 234 -6.53 -36.89 -16.15
C GLU A 234 -6.49 -38.23 -16.87
N GLY A 235 -7.03 -38.30 -18.09
CA GLY A 235 -7.05 -39.53 -18.90
C GLY A 235 -5.69 -40.21 -19.02
N ALA A 236 -5.69 -41.53 -19.25
CA ALA A 236 -4.47 -42.27 -19.56
C ALA A 236 -3.74 -41.63 -20.77
N PRO A 237 -2.40 -41.56 -20.78
CA PRO A 237 -1.66 -41.12 -21.96
C PRO A 237 -1.84 -42.09 -23.12
N THR A 238 -1.68 -41.57 -24.34
CA THR A 238 -1.40 -42.42 -25.50
C THR A 238 0.07 -42.85 -25.42
N LEU A 239 0.34 -44.15 -25.50
CA LEU A 239 1.70 -44.68 -25.39
C LEU A 239 2.23 -45.11 -26.76
N GLY A 240 3.44 -44.65 -27.09
CA GLY A 240 4.18 -45.09 -28.27
C GLY A 240 4.68 -46.52 -28.15
N TYR A 241 5.14 -47.08 -29.27
CA TYR A 241 5.69 -48.43 -29.33
C TYR A 241 6.83 -48.63 -28.32
N GLY A 242 6.79 -49.75 -27.58
CA GLY A 242 7.82 -50.08 -26.60
C GLY A 242 7.59 -49.55 -25.18
N LEU A 243 6.47 -48.87 -24.93
CA LEU A 243 6.08 -48.38 -23.60
C LEU A 243 4.77 -49.00 -23.10
N ALA A 244 4.72 -49.22 -21.79
CA ALA A 244 3.51 -49.52 -21.02
C ALA A 244 3.44 -48.57 -19.82
N GLN A 245 2.26 -48.40 -19.23
CA GLN A 245 2.09 -47.67 -17.98
C GLN A 245 1.42 -48.58 -16.94
N ASP A 246 1.97 -48.60 -15.74
CA ASP A 246 1.37 -49.23 -14.57
C ASP A 246 0.18 -48.39 -14.10
N ALA A 247 -1.03 -48.83 -14.46
CA ALA A 247 -2.27 -48.08 -14.16
C ALA A 247 -2.50 -47.91 -12.65
N GLU A 248 -2.04 -48.85 -11.82
CA GLU A 248 -2.18 -48.77 -10.37
C GLU A 248 -1.34 -47.64 -9.76
N VAL A 249 -0.13 -47.39 -10.31
CA VAL A 249 0.71 -46.26 -9.88
C VAL A 249 0.02 -44.91 -10.10
N ARG A 250 -0.82 -44.83 -11.15
CA ARG A 250 -1.53 -43.60 -11.52
C ARG A 250 -3.01 -43.61 -11.13
N ARG A 251 -3.44 -44.59 -10.32
CA ARG A 251 -4.81 -44.67 -9.82
C ARG A 251 -5.09 -43.47 -8.92
N ALA A 252 -6.18 -42.76 -9.18
CA ALA A 252 -6.65 -41.71 -8.31
C ALA A 252 -7.08 -42.33 -6.97
N VAL A 253 -6.55 -41.77 -5.90
CA VAL A 253 -6.85 -42.15 -4.53
C VAL A 253 -7.50 -40.97 -3.83
N HIS A 254 -8.52 -41.23 -3.02
CA HIS A 254 -9.17 -40.19 -2.24
C HIS A 254 -8.91 -40.40 -0.75
N LEU A 255 -9.02 -39.30 -0.03
CA LEU A 255 -9.17 -39.24 1.41
C LEU A 255 -10.45 -38.45 1.68
N ASP A 256 -11.40 -39.05 2.40
CA ASP A 256 -12.58 -38.32 2.85
C ASP A 256 -12.21 -37.31 3.93
N GLY A 257 -12.86 -36.15 3.91
CA GLY A 257 -12.63 -35.07 4.85
C GLY A 257 -13.53 -33.88 4.56
N ASP A 258 -13.18 -32.74 5.15
CA ASP A 258 -14.01 -31.53 5.10
C ASP A 258 -13.83 -30.74 3.80
N ILE A 259 -14.90 -30.04 3.40
CA ILE A 259 -14.83 -28.96 2.41
C ILE A 259 -14.11 -27.77 3.04
N VAL A 260 -13.07 -27.29 2.36
CA VAL A 260 -12.19 -26.22 2.84
C VAL A 260 -12.86 -24.87 2.73
N ASP A 261 -12.89 -24.11 3.82
CA ASP A 261 -13.25 -22.70 3.78
C ASP A 261 -12.00 -21.88 3.43
N SER A 262 -11.89 -21.47 2.17
CA SER A 262 -10.75 -20.68 1.67
C SER A 262 -10.56 -19.36 2.41
N LYS A 263 -11.61 -18.82 3.05
CA LYS A 263 -11.54 -17.56 3.81
C LYS A 263 -10.74 -17.70 5.11
N GLN A 264 -10.51 -18.92 5.59
CA GLN A 264 -9.59 -19.16 6.72
C GLN A 264 -8.13 -18.92 6.32
N LEU A 265 -7.80 -18.99 5.03
CA LEU A 265 -6.52 -18.52 4.51
C LEU A 265 -6.57 -17.00 4.36
N ALA A 266 -6.21 -16.32 5.44
CA ALA A 266 -6.14 -14.86 5.46
C ALA A 266 -5.21 -14.33 4.37
N ASP A 267 -5.58 -13.21 3.77
CA ASP A 267 -4.66 -12.46 2.91
C ASP A 267 -3.40 -12.06 3.69
N LEU A 268 -2.32 -11.71 2.99
CA LEU A 268 -1.06 -11.37 3.65
C LEU A 268 -1.27 -10.16 4.54
N ALA A 269 -0.97 -10.36 5.83
CA ALA A 269 -0.78 -9.23 6.70
C ALA A 269 0.43 -8.45 6.16
N PRO A 270 0.51 -7.17 6.44
CA PRO A 270 1.19 -6.38 5.42
C PRO A 270 2.67 -6.15 5.68
N ALA A 271 3.10 -6.44 6.91
CA ALA A 271 4.49 -6.72 7.19
C ALA A 271 4.93 -7.95 6.38
N GLU A 272 4.07 -8.98 6.28
CA GLU A 272 4.28 -10.14 5.43
C GLU A 272 4.27 -9.76 3.94
N ALA A 273 3.43 -8.82 3.49
CA ALA A 273 3.44 -8.33 2.11
C ALA A 273 4.71 -7.52 1.76
N VAL A 274 5.32 -6.83 2.73
CA VAL A 274 6.64 -6.22 2.56
C VAL A 274 7.71 -7.31 2.48
N GLU A 275 7.65 -8.30 3.38
CA GLU A 275 8.60 -9.40 3.42
C GLU A 275 8.56 -10.27 2.16
N TYR A 276 7.37 -10.62 1.68
CA TYR A 276 7.17 -11.32 0.41
C TYR A 276 7.84 -10.57 -0.76
N ARG A 277 7.63 -9.25 -0.87
CA ARG A 277 8.29 -8.44 -1.91
C ARG A 277 9.80 -8.39 -1.77
N ARG A 278 10.31 -8.36 -0.54
CA ARG A 278 11.76 -8.44 -0.27
C ARG A 278 12.31 -9.80 -0.75
N LEU A 279 11.66 -10.91 -0.38
CA LEU A 279 12.03 -12.26 -0.81
C LEU A 279 12.03 -12.40 -2.35
N LEU A 280 11.02 -11.83 -3.03
CA LEU A 280 10.98 -11.80 -4.50
C LEU A 280 12.17 -11.03 -5.08
N ALA A 281 12.45 -9.83 -4.56
CA ALA A 281 13.54 -9.00 -5.05
C ALA A 281 14.89 -9.71 -4.89
N ASP A 282 15.13 -10.30 -3.72
CA ASP A 282 16.37 -11.02 -3.41
C ASP A 282 16.54 -12.27 -4.27
N ALA A 283 15.49 -13.09 -4.39
CA ALA A 283 15.52 -14.30 -5.22
C ALA A 283 15.67 -13.98 -6.71
N LYS A 284 15.03 -12.91 -7.20
CA LYS A 284 15.17 -12.45 -8.59
C LYS A 284 16.60 -11.96 -8.86
N ALA A 285 17.17 -11.18 -7.93
CA ALA A 285 18.54 -10.72 -8.03
C ALA A 285 19.54 -11.88 -8.01
N ALA A 286 19.28 -12.94 -7.23
CA ALA A 286 20.09 -14.15 -7.20
C ALA A 286 20.00 -14.97 -8.51
N ALA A 287 18.85 -15.00 -9.17
CA ALA A 287 18.66 -15.70 -10.45
C ALA A 287 19.22 -14.95 -11.66
N GLU A 288 19.42 -13.63 -11.55
CA GLU A 288 19.79 -12.75 -12.66
C GLU A 288 21.14 -13.10 -13.35
N PRO A 289 22.23 -13.49 -12.65
CA PRO A 289 23.46 -13.94 -13.30
C PRO A 289 23.26 -15.16 -14.21
N GLU A 290 22.47 -16.14 -13.74
CA GLU A 290 22.11 -17.31 -14.54
C GLU A 290 21.22 -16.90 -15.72
N ALA A 291 20.21 -16.06 -15.48
CA ALA A 291 19.33 -15.54 -16.52
C ALA A 291 20.11 -14.86 -17.65
N ARG A 292 21.09 -14.01 -17.33
CA ARG A 292 21.97 -13.38 -18.33
C ARG A 292 22.79 -14.40 -19.12
N ARG A 293 23.35 -15.41 -18.45
CA ARG A 293 24.13 -16.48 -19.08
C ARG A 293 23.26 -17.26 -20.07
N VAL A 294 22.08 -17.71 -19.62
CA VAL A 294 21.13 -18.46 -20.45
C VAL A 294 20.67 -17.62 -21.64
N ARG A 295 20.32 -16.34 -21.44
CA ARG A 295 19.93 -15.43 -22.51
C ARG A 295 21.03 -15.27 -23.56
N THR A 296 22.29 -15.17 -23.13
CA THR A 296 23.44 -15.04 -24.04
C THR A 296 23.61 -16.28 -24.92
N VAL A 297 23.56 -17.47 -24.30
CA VAL A 297 23.67 -18.75 -25.01
C VAL A 297 22.49 -18.96 -25.96
N TYR A 298 21.27 -18.69 -25.49
CA TYR A 298 20.05 -18.76 -26.28
C TYR A 298 20.15 -17.85 -27.52
N LYS A 299 20.51 -16.58 -27.33
CA LYS A 299 20.69 -15.62 -28.44
C LYS A 299 21.69 -16.13 -29.47
N GLY A 300 22.87 -16.61 -29.03
CA GLY A 300 23.88 -17.15 -29.94
C GLY A 300 23.35 -18.31 -30.77
N ARG A 301 22.72 -19.30 -30.12
CA ARG A 301 22.16 -20.47 -30.80
C ARG A 301 21.07 -20.11 -31.81
N GLU A 302 20.14 -19.22 -31.45
CA GLU A 302 19.07 -18.83 -32.37
C GLU A 302 19.59 -17.97 -33.54
N VAL A 303 20.61 -17.15 -33.31
CA VAL A 303 21.32 -16.43 -34.38
C VAL A 303 21.97 -17.41 -35.34
N ASP A 304 22.71 -18.40 -34.84
CA ASP A 304 23.37 -19.42 -35.66
C ASP A 304 22.36 -20.23 -36.50
N ARG A 305 21.18 -20.55 -35.93
CA ARG A 305 20.08 -21.21 -36.66
C ARG A 305 19.56 -20.36 -37.82
N LEU A 306 19.36 -19.05 -37.62
CA LEU A 306 18.93 -18.16 -38.69
C LEU A 306 20.02 -18.00 -39.76
N VAL A 307 21.30 -17.94 -39.35
CA VAL A 307 22.43 -17.88 -40.28
C VAL A 307 22.53 -19.13 -41.15
N ALA A 308 22.36 -20.32 -40.55
CA ALA A 308 22.33 -21.58 -41.29
C ALA A 308 21.21 -21.64 -42.34
N ARG A 309 20.15 -20.83 -42.17
CA ARG A 309 19.02 -20.70 -43.10
C ARG A 309 19.19 -19.56 -44.11
N GLY A 310 20.38 -18.96 -44.20
CA GLY A 310 20.72 -17.94 -45.19
C GLY A 310 20.48 -16.49 -44.75
N VAL A 311 20.11 -16.24 -43.49
CA VAL A 311 19.97 -14.88 -42.95
C VAL A 311 21.35 -14.34 -42.56
N SER A 312 21.68 -13.08 -42.92
CA SER A 312 22.96 -12.51 -42.48
C SER A 312 23.05 -12.43 -40.96
N ALA A 313 24.24 -12.62 -40.36
CA ALA A 313 24.42 -12.59 -38.91
C ALA A 313 23.85 -11.32 -38.25
N LYS A 314 24.03 -10.16 -38.90
CA LYS A 314 23.50 -8.88 -38.44
C LYS A 314 21.96 -8.83 -38.44
N ALA A 315 21.32 -9.40 -39.47
CA ALA A 315 19.87 -9.48 -39.55
C ALA A 315 19.32 -10.51 -38.54
N ALA A 316 19.98 -11.65 -38.39
CA ALA A 316 19.64 -12.68 -37.41
C ALA A 316 19.66 -12.13 -35.98
N THR A 317 20.68 -11.37 -35.59
CA THR A 317 20.71 -10.71 -34.27
C THR A 317 19.54 -9.75 -34.09
N ARG A 318 19.23 -8.92 -35.10
CA ARG A 318 18.08 -7.99 -35.04
C ARG A 318 16.74 -8.72 -34.87
N ILE A 319 16.56 -9.83 -35.58
CA ILE A 319 15.36 -10.67 -35.48
C ILE A 319 15.21 -11.21 -34.05
N ILE A 320 16.27 -11.81 -33.49
CA ILE A 320 16.21 -12.38 -32.14
C ILE A 320 16.03 -11.30 -31.06
N ASP A 321 16.66 -10.13 -31.21
CA ASP A 321 16.46 -9.02 -30.28
C ASP A 321 15.01 -8.50 -30.30
N ASN A 322 14.38 -8.41 -31.48
CA ASN A 322 12.97 -8.07 -31.63
C ASN A 322 12.06 -9.15 -31.03
N ARG A 323 12.33 -10.42 -31.31
CA ARG A 323 11.55 -11.57 -30.81
C ARG A 323 11.48 -11.56 -29.28
N LEU A 324 12.60 -11.29 -28.62
CA LEU A 324 12.69 -11.27 -27.15
C LEU A 324 11.95 -10.09 -26.49
N VAL A 325 11.56 -9.07 -27.26
CA VAL A 325 10.70 -7.97 -26.78
C VAL A 325 9.27 -8.08 -27.30
N GLY A 326 8.89 -9.22 -27.87
CA GLY A 326 7.52 -9.49 -28.32
C GLY A 326 7.21 -9.07 -29.76
N ASP A 327 8.23 -8.78 -30.59
CA ASP A 327 8.03 -8.42 -32.00
C ASP A 327 8.58 -9.50 -32.93
N LEU A 328 7.69 -10.13 -33.70
CA LEU A 328 8.02 -11.15 -34.70
C LEU A 328 7.99 -10.52 -36.10
N THR A 329 8.98 -10.83 -36.90
CA THR A 329 9.22 -10.29 -38.24
C THR A 329 9.12 -11.39 -39.29
N GLY A 330 8.97 -11.05 -40.57
CA GLY A 330 8.76 -12.00 -41.67
C GLY A 330 9.62 -13.27 -41.65
N ALA A 331 10.89 -13.18 -41.27
CA ALA A 331 11.81 -14.33 -41.16
C ALA A 331 11.63 -15.22 -39.91
N ASP A 332 10.85 -14.80 -38.92
CA ASP A 332 10.51 -15.62 -37.76
C ASP A 332 9.65 -16.81 -38.18
N VAL A 333 9.88 -17.95 -37.54
CA VAL A 333 9.17 -19.20 -37.82
C VAL A 333 8.24 -19.55 -36.69
N LEU A 334 7.06 -19.98 -37.09
CA LEU A 334 5.94 -20.37 -36.26
C LEU A 334 5.64 -21.84 -36.53
N GLU A 335 5.59 -22.62 -35.45
CA GLU A 335 5.33 -24.05 -35.51
C GLU A 335 3.90 -24.30 -35.04
N PHE A 336 2.97 -24.43 -35.98
CA PHE A 336 1.55 -24.64 -35.70
C PHE A 336 1.28 -26.06 -35.22
N ASP A 337 0.25 -26.20 -34.40
CA ASP A 337 -0.14 -27.50 -33.86
C ASP A 337 -0.84 -28.37 -34.90
N ASP A 338 -1.58 -27.76 -35.83
CA ASP A 338 -2.16 -28.45 -36.97
C ASP A 338 -1.07 -28.92 -37.93
N SER A 339 -0.97 -30.23 -38.13
CA SER A 339 0.02 -30.86 -39.02
C SER A 339 -0.19 -30.52 -40.50
N GLU A 340 -1.40 -30.14 -40.91
CA GLU A 340 -1.67 -29.68 -42.27
C GLU A 340 -1.12 -28.26 -42.51
N ILE A 341 -1.03 -27.44 -41.46
CA ILE A 341 -0.39 -26.13 -41.49
C ILE A 341 1.13 -26.28 -41.34
N GLY A 342 1.56 -27.06 -40.36
CA GLY A 342 2.96 -27.37 -40.10
C GLY A 342 3.80 -26.16 -39.67
N VAL A 343 4.99 -26.02 -40.26
CA VAL A 343 5.96 -24.98 -39.93
C VAL A 343 5.91 -23.90 -40.98
N VAL A 344 5.49 -22.69 -40.60
CA VAL A 344 5.36 -21.54 -41.50
C VAL A 344 6.12 -20.34 -40.95
N THR A 345 6.38 -19.37 -41.81
CA THR A 345 6.99 -18.09 -41.46
C THR A 345 5.94 -17.06 -41.10
N VAL A 346 6.32 -16.04 -40.34
CA VAL A 346 5.48 -14.84 -40.13
C VAL A 346 5.11 -14.20 -41.48
N ALA A 347 6.00 -14.25 -42.47
CA ALA A 347 5.71 -13.77 -43.83
C ALA A 347 4.52 -14.50 -44.47
N GLU A 348 4.44 -15.82 -44.32
CA GLU A 348 3.30 -16.61 -44.80
C GLU A 348 2.02 -16.33 -44.03
N VAL A 349 2.12 -16.12 -42.71
CA VAL A 349 0.95 -15.75 -41.88
C VAL A 349 0.41 -14.37 -42.27
N LEU A 350 1.29 -13.40 -42.51
CA LEU A 350 0.89 -12.07 -42.95
C LEU A 350 0.33 -12.05 -44.39
N ALA A 351 0.67 -13.02 -45.22
CA ALA A 351 0.16 -13.13 -46.58
C ALA A 351 -1.29 -13.67 -46.64
N ASP A 352 -1.72 -14.43 -45.63
CA ASP A 352 -3.08 -14.98 -45.54
C ASP A 352 -3.58 -15.04 -44.08
N PRO A 353 -3.80 -13.89 -43.40
CA PRO A 353 -4.10 -13.86 -41.96
C PRO A 353 -5.35 -14.65 -41.55
N ASP A 354 -6.39 -14.60 -42.36
CA ASP A 354 -7.68 -15.24 -42.08
C ASP A 354 -7.55 -16.77 -41.99
N ARG A 355 -6.63 -17.36 -42.76
CA ARG A 355 -6.34 -18.80 -42.70
C ARG A 355 -5.77 -19.21 -41.35
N PHE A 356 -4.98 -18.36 -40.70
CA PHE A 356 -4.28 -18.69 -39.46
C PHE A 356 -4.99 -18.15 -38.22
N ASP A 357 -5.95 -17.25 -38.39
CA ASP A 357 -6.65 -16.62 -37.29
C ASP A 357 -7.21 -17.73 -36.37
N GLY A 358 -6.91 -17.66 -35.08
CA GLY A 358 -7.42 -18.57 -34.06
C GLY A 358 -6.78 -19.95 -34.03
N GLU A 359 -5.86 -20.23 -34.94
CA GLU A 359 -5.05 -21.44 -34.90
C GLU A 359 -4.05 -21.38 -33.74
N THR A 360 -3.77 -22.55 -33.18
CA THR A 360 -2.86 -22.70 -32.05
C THR A 360 -1.48 -23.14 -32.53
N LEU A 361 -0.46 -22.74 -31.79
CA LEU A 361 0.93 -23.01 -32.10
C LEU A 361 1.77 -23.15 -30.83
N ALA A 362 3.02 -23.59 -31.01
CA ALA A 362 4.03 -23.50 -29.97
C ALA A 362 4.38 -22.03 -29.67
N ASP A 363 4.90 -21.76 -28.47
CA ASP A 363 5.35 -20.41 -28.13
C ASP A 363 6.50 -19.98 -29.06
N PRO A 364 6.47 -18.77 -29.66
CA PRO A 364 7.49 -18.30 -30.60
C PRO A 364 8.94 -18.23 -30.06
N VAL A 365 9.12 -18.20 -28.74
CA VAL A 365 10.42 -18.13 -28.07
C VAL A 365 10.82 -19.49 -27.49
N GLU A 366 9.90 -20.15 -26.78
CA GLU A 366 10.19 -21.41 -26.10
C GLU A 366 10.11 -22.63 -27.04
N GLY A 367 9.38 -22.50 -28.15
CA GLY A 367 9.27 -23.49 -29.22
C GLY A 367 8.53 -24.78 -28.84
N VAL A 368 8.48 -25.74 -29.77
CA VAL A 368 7.75 -27.01 -29.60
C VAL A 368 8.23 -27.85 -28.43
N VAL A 369 9.51 -27.70 -28.04
CA VAL A 369 10.12 -28.44 -26.91
C VAL A 369 9.47 -28.06 -25.58
N TYR A 370 9.03 -26.80 -25.45
CA TYR A 370 8.30 -26.36 -24.27
C TYR A 370 6.86 -26.87 -24.24
N GLY A 371 6.29 -27.05 -25.42
CA GLY A 371 5.00 -27.66 -25.63
C GLY A 371 4.24 -26.99 -26.76
N ARG A 372 3.29 -27.74 -27.29
CA ARG A 372 2.31 -27.33 -28.29
C ARG A 372 1.08 -26.72 -27.60
N CYS A 373 0.25 -26.02 -28.37
CA CYS A 373 -0.93 -25.27 -27.89
C CYS A 373 -0.60 -24.22 -26.83
N LYS A 374 0.60 -23.66 -26.89
CA LYS A 374 1.09 -22.65 -25.95
C LYS A 374 0.82 -21.24 -26.41
N ALA A 375 0.46 -21.04 -27.67
CA ALA A 375 0.04 -19.75 -28.17
C ALA A 375 -1.10 -19.89 -29.18
N LYS A 376 -1.72 -18.75 -29.53
CA LYS A 376 -2.83 -18.67 -30.47
C LYS A 376 -2.73 -17.39 -31.29
N VAL A 377 -2.96 -17.49 -32.60
CA VAL A 377 -3.03 -16.35 -33.52
C VAL A 377 -4.38 -15.63 -33.36
N PHE A 378 -4.35 -14.31 -33.48
CA PHE A 378 -5.51 -13.44 -33.58
C PHE A 378 -5.29 -12.51 -34.78
N ALA A 379 -6.12 -12.64 -35.80
CA ALA A 379 -6.22 -11.69 -36.90
C ALA A 379 -7.52 -10.89 -36.70
N ALA A 380 -7.39 -9.66 -36.19
CA ALA A 380 -8.46 -8.69 -36.30
C ALA A 380 -8.34 -7.98 -37.65
N SER A 381 -9.40 -7.32 -38.11
CA SER A 381 -9.54 -6.76 -39.47
C SER A 381 -8.46 -5.75 -39.90
N SER A 382 -7.53 -5.39 -39.01
CA SER A 382 -6.42 -4.44 -39.21
C SER A 382 -5.03 -5.03 -38.92
N ARG A 383 -4.89 -6.11 -38.12
CA ARG A 383 -3.60 -6.62 -37.63
C ARG A 383 -3.61 -8.08 -37.16
N VAL A 384 -2.45 -8.72 -37.26
CA VAL A 384 -2.19 -10.09 -36.80
C VAL A 384 -1.27 -10.11 -35.57
N ALA A 385 -1.65 -10.86 -34.55
CA ALA A 385 -0.90 -11.03 -33.32
C ALA A 385 -0.96 -12.46 -32.79
N ILE A 386 -0.09 -12.80 -31.84
CA ILE A 386 -0.06 -14.09 -31.17
C ILE A 386 -0.10 -13.90 -29.66
N ASN A 387 -1.09 -14.49 -29.00
CA ASN A 387 -1.13 -14.55 -27.54
C ASN A 387 -0.59 -15.91 -27.07
N SER A 388 0.48 -15.89 -26.29
CA SER A 388 1.08 -17.06 -25.67
C SER A 388 0.68 -17.17 -24.21
N PHE A 389 0.32 -18.39 -23.81
CA PHE A 389 0.01 -18.80 -22.44
C PHE A 389 1.25 -19.36 -21.72
N ALA A 390 2.41 -19.36 -22.38
CA ALA A 390 3.67 -19.70 -21.73
C ALA A 390 3.95 -18.72 -20.58
N HIS A 391 4.47 -19.25 -19.47
CA HIS A 391 5.06 -18.44 -18.40
C HIS A 391 4.15 -17.37 -17.75
N GLY A 392 2.82 -17.52 -17.85
CA GLY A 392 1.86 -16.58 -17.28
C GLY A 392 1.29 -15.55 -18.28
N GLY A 393 1.64 -15.64 -19.57
CA GLY A 393 1.06 -14.80 -20.61
C GLY A 393 2.10 -13.90 -21.30
N VAL A 394 2.24 -13.99 -22.62
CA VAL A 394 3.09 -13.12 -23.46
C VAL A 394 2.37 -12.78 -24.75
N TYR A 395 2.38 -11.52 -25.18
CA TYR A 395 1.77 -11.10 -26.43
C TYR A 395 2.85 -10.75 -27.48
N TYR A 396 2.70 -11.30 -28.68
CA TYR A 396 3.62 -11.09 -29.80
C TYR A 396 2.92 -10.37 -30.97
N ARG A 397 3.57 -9.35 -31.53
CA ARG A 397 3.09 -8.60 -32.70
C ARG A 397 3.82 -9.08 -33.96
N LEU A 398 3.10 -9.22 -35.07
CA LEU A 398 3.68 -9.65 -36.35
C LEU A 398 3.93 -8.43 -37.26
N TRP A 399 5.10 -8.42 -37.88
CA TRP A 399 5.60 -7.32 -38.70
C TRP A 399 6.16 -7.81 -40.04
N HIS A 400 5.85 -7.10 -41.13
CA HIS A 400 6.57 -7.20 -42.38
C HIS A 400 7.99 -6.62 -42.22
N ASP A 401 8.98 -7.44 -42.54
CA ASP A 401 10.36 -7.00 -42.80
C ASP A 401 10.57 -6.68 -44.29
N ALA A 402 11.78 -6.25 -44.66
CA ALA A 402 12.07 -5.83 -46.03
C ALA A 402 11.87 -6.96 -47.07
N ALA A 403 12.11 -8.20 -46.68
CA ALA A 403 12.00 -9.36 -47.55
C ALA A 403 10.53 -9.75 -47.77
N SER A 404 9.77 -9.89 -46.69
CA SER A 404 8.34 -10.21 -46.74
C SER A 404 7.53 -9.12 -47.43
N ALA A 405 7.77 -7.84 -47.10
CA ALA A 405 7.13 -6.74 -47.81
C ALA A 405 7.47 -6.74 -49.30
N GLY A 406 8.74 -6.99 -49.65
CA GLY A 406 9.18 -7.07 -51.05
C GLY A 406 8.51 -8.19 -51.83
N ALA A 407 8.32 -9.36 -51.21
CA ALA A 407 7.62 -10.49 -51.81
C ALA A 407 6.13 -10.20 -52.03
N THR A 408 5.47 -9.54 -51.07
CA THR A 408 4.07 -9.09 -51.22
C THR A 408 3.92 -8.13 -52.40
N LEU A 409 4.85 -7.20 -52.60
CA LEU A 409 4.84 -6.30 -53.77
C LEU A 409 5.05 -7.03 -55.10
N ASP A 410 5.98 -7.99 -55.13
CA ASP A 410 6.24 -8.79 -56.34
C ASP A 410 5.02 -9.60 -56.77
N GLY A 411 4.30 -10.19 -55.80
CA GLY A 411 3.05 -10.91 -56.03
C GLY A 411 1.92 -10.01 -56.52
N ALA A 412 1.89 -8.75 -56.07
CA ALA A 412 0.89 -7.76 -56.48
C ALA A 412 1.13 -7.17 -57.88
N GLY A 413 2.36 -7.20 -58.39
CA GLY A 413 2.68 -6.72 -59.73
C GLY A 413 2.27 -5.26 -59.94
N THR A 414 1.32 -5.00 -60.85
CA THR A 414 0.81 -3.64 -61.13
C THR A 414 0.06 -3.02 -59.95
N ASP A 415 -0.45 -3.85 -59.02
CA ASP A 415 -1.17 -3.41 -57.82
C ASP A 415 -0.24 -3.15 -56.63
N ALA A 416 1.08 -3.08 -56.85
CA ALA A 416 2.08 -2.86 -55.81
C ALA A 416 1.85 -1.57 -54.99
N ALA A 417 1.17 -0.57 -55.54
CA ALA A 417 0.79 0.63 -54.81
C ALA A 417 -0.21 0.32 -53.68
N SER A 418 -1.31 -0.35 -54.02
CA SER A 418 -2.36 -0.75 -53.07
C SER A 418 -1.84 -1.77 -52.06
N ALA A 419 -0.97 -2.69 -52.49
CA ALA A 419 -0.34 -3.66 -51.60
C ALA A 419 0.59 -2.98 -50.57
N LEU A 420 1.35 -1.96 -50.98
CA LEU A 420 2.19 -1.18 -50.06
C LEU A 420 1.34 -0.40 -49.05
N GLU A 421 0.21 0.15 -49.50
CA GLU A 421 -0.76 0.86 -48.65
C GLU A 421 -1.38 -0.07 -47.59
N ALA A 422 -1.78 -1.28 -47.99
CA ALA A 422 -2.34 -2.28 -47.08
C ALA A 422 -1.35 -2.75 -45.99
N MET A 423 -0.04 -2.76 -46.28
CA MET A 423 1.00 -3.14 -45.32
C MET A 423 1.41 -2.01 -44.37
N ALA A 424 0.97 -0.77 -44.59
CA ALA A 424 1.46 0.41 -43.89
C ALA A 424 1.49 0.27 -42.35
N GLY A 425 0.46 -0.33 -41.75
CA GLY A 425 0.36 -0.56 -40.30
C GLY A 425 1.21 -1.70 -39.74
N THR A 426 1.91 -2.45 -40.57
CA THR A 426 2.60 -3.69 -40.16
C THR A 426 4.05 -3.73 -40.65
N LEU A 427 4.61 -2.63 -41.16
CA LEU A 427 6.01 -2.56 -41.60
C LEU A 427 6.98 -2.30 -40.44
N LYS A 428 8.07 -3.08 -40.37
CA LYS A 428 9.20 -2.86 -39.45
C LYS A 428 10.52 -2.83 -40.23
N LEU A 429 10.80 -1.66 -40.81
CA LEU A 429 11.91 -1.41 -41.73
C LEU A 429 12.88 -0.35 -41.18
N SER A 430 14.14 -0.42 -41.58
CA SER A 430 15.08 0.71 -41.44
C SER A 430 14.85 1.76 -42.53
N PRO A 431 15.41 2.99 -42.41
CA PRO A 431 15.15 4.05 -43.39
C PRO A 431 15.57 3.66 -44.80
N VAL A 432 16.67 2.91 -44.90
CA VAL A 432 17.23 2.43 -46.18
C VAL A 432 16.35 1.34 -46.80
N GLU A 433 15.85 0.41 -45.97
CA GLU A 433 14.93 -0.65 -46.40
C GLU A 433 13.60 -0.05 -46.88
N ARG A 434 13.08 0.96 -46.17
CA ARG A 434 11.86 1.69 -46.51
C ARG A 434 11.98 2.42 -47.84
N GLU A 435 13.07 3.17 -48.04
CA GLU A 435 13.32 3.88 -49.31
C GLU A 435 13.40 2.91 -50.50
N ALA A 436 14.10 1.78 -50.31
CA ALA A 436 14.21 0.74 -51.33
C ALA A 436 12.85 0.11 -51.68
N LEU A 437 12.01 -0.15 -50.67
CA LEU A 437 10.67 -0.72 -50.84
C LEU A 437 9.74 0.23 -51.61
N ILE A 438 9.74 1.52 -51.28
CA ILE A 438 8.96 2.54 -51.99
C ILE A 438 9.38 2.63 -53.46
N LYS A 439 10.70 2.66 -53.73
CA LYS A 439 11.23 2.68 -55.11
C LYS A 439 10.82 1.45 -55.90
N ARG A 440 10.77 0.28 -55.25
CA ARG A 440 10.30 -0.97 -55.86
C ARG A 440 8.83 -0.89 -56.23
N ALA A 441 7.96 -0.51 -55.30
CA ALA A 441 6.52 -0.36 -55.54
C ALA A 441 6.21 0.67 -56.63
N ALA A 442 6.92 1.80 -56.63
CA ALA A 442 6.79 2.85 -57.65
C ALA A 442 7.14 2.34 -59.06
N ARG A 443 8.20 1.54 -59.18
CA ARG A 443 8.60 0.95 -60.47
C ARG A 443 7.58 -0.06 -60.99
N GLN A 444 6.95 -0.84 -60.11
CA GLN A 444 6.00 -1.90 -60.49
C GLN A 444 4.61 -1.35 -60.83
N SER A 445 4.14 -0.37 -60.06
CA SER A 445 2.80 0.26 -60.24
C SER A 445 2.79 1.40 -61.26
N GLY A 446 3.95 1.97 -61.62
CA GLY A 446 4.04 3.16 -62.46
C GLY A 446 3.71 4.47 -61.73
N VAL A 447 3.41 4.42 -60.44
CA VAL A 447 3.15 5.59 -59.59
C VAL A 447 4.49 6.26 -59.22
N GLY A 448 4.56 7.59 -59.29
CA GLY A 448 5.79 8.32 -58.95
C GLY A 448 6.20 8.12 -57.49
N VAL A 449 7.50 7.96 -57.23
CA VAL A 449 8.07 7.72 -55.87
C VAL A 449 7.53 8.71 -54.83
N ARG A 450 7.43 10.01 -55.17
CA ARG A 450 6.89 11.04 -54.26
C ARG A 450 5.42 10.81 -53.89
N ALA A 451 4.59 10.42 -54.85
CA ALA A 451 3.18 10.12 -54.60
C ALA A 451 3.06 8.87 -53.72
N MET A 452 3.86 7.83 -54.01
CA MET A 452 3.92 6.61 -53.21
C MET A 452 4.36 6.86 -51.76
N THR A 453 5.39 7.68 -51.56
CA THR A 453 5.84 8.08 -50.21
C THR A 453 4.74 8.81 -49.45
N ALA A 454 4.00 9.70 -50.11
CA ALA A 454 2.89 10.42 -49.48
C ALA A 454 1.72 9.50 -49.12
N THR A 455 1.34 8.58 -50.02
CA THR A 455 0.29 7.57 -49.78
C THR A 455 0.67 6.63 -48.65
N LEU A 456 1.89 6.06 -48.66
CA LEU A 456 2.36 5.18 -47.60
C LEU A 456 2.41 5.92 -46.25
N LYS A 457 2.88 7.18 -46.23
CA LYS A 457 2.89 7.98 -45.00
C LYS A 457 1.47 8.25 -44.48
N ALA A 458 0.52 8.61 -45.36
CA ALA A 458 -0.87 8.82 -44.98
C ALA A 458 -1.54 7.52 -44.49
N ALA A 459 -1.22 6.38 -45.11
CA ALA A 459 -1.70 5.07 -44.69
C ALA A 459 -1.03 4.57 -43.41
N GLU A 460 0.24 4.89 -43.16
CA GLU A 460 0.94 4.61 -41.89
C GLU A 460 0.37 5.50 -40.77
N GLU A 461 0.04 6.76 -41.06
CA GLU A 461 -0.65 7.67 -40.14
C GLU A 461 -2.10 7.21 -39.86
N ALA A 462 -2.79 6.69 -40.87
CA ALA A 462 -4.14 6.11 -40.74
C ALA A 462 -4.15 4.75 -40.06
N ALA A 463 -3.13 3.91 -40.28
CA ALA A 463 -2.99 2.63 -39.61
C ALA A 463 -2.45 2.80 -38.19
N SER A 464 -1.56 3.76 -37.94
CA SER A 464 -1.17 4.16 -36.59
C SER A 464 -2.33 4.82 -35.84
N SER A 465 -3.26 5.49 -36.52
CA SER A 465 -4.50 5.98 -35.90
C SER A 465 -5.55 4.89 -35.75
N ALA A 466 -5.54 3.84 -36.58
CA ALA A 466 -6.34 2.61 -36.42
C ALA A 466 -5.78 1.67 -35.34
N ASP A 467 -4.47 1.68 -35.09
CA ASP A 467 -3.83 1.01 -33.97
C ASP A 467 -4.07 1.73 -32.68
N VAL A 468 -4.09 3.07 -32.75
CA VAL A 468 -4.64 3.90 -31.70
C VAL A 468 -6.14 3.67 -31.62
N ALA A 469 -6.88 3.34 -32.70
CA ALA A 469 -8.33 3.01 -32.73
C ALA A 469 -8.67 1.63 -32.12
N ASP A 470 -7.86 0.58 -32.33
CA ASP A 470 -8.03 -0.76 -31.73
C ASP A 470 -7.48 -0.79 -30.29
N LEU A 471 -6.45 0.02 -30.01
CA LEU A 471 -6.08 0.36 -28.64
C LEU A 471 -7.03 1.39 -28.03
N ASP A 472 -7.83 2.14 -28.80
CA ASP A 472 -8.88 3.11 -28.40
C ASP A 472 -10.21 2.37 -28.19
N ASP A 473 -10.53 1.30 -28.90
CA ASP A 473 -11.65 0.46 -28.47
C ASP A 473 -11.32 -0.16 -27.09
N GLN A 474 -10.03 -0.25 -26.75
CA GLN A 474 -9.54 -0.52 -25.39
C GLN A 474 -9.25 0.74 -24.52
N ALA A 475 -9.02 1.94 -25.09
CA ALA A 475 -8.55 3.17 -24.41
C ALA A 475 -9.39 4.44 -24.63
N HIS A 476 -10.23 4.54 -25.65
CA HIS A 476 -11.47 5.34 -25.77
C HIS A 476 -12.56 4.82 -24.82
N ALA A 477 -12.43 3.59 -24.35
CA ALA A 477 -13.00 3.19 -23.06
C ALA A 477 -12.43 4.02 -21.87
N ALA A 478 -11.35 4.81 -22.05
CA ALA A 478 -10.59 5.50 -20.98
C ALA A 478 -10.11 6.97 -21.23
N GLY A 479 -10.16 7.57 -22.44
CA GLY A 479 -10.10 9.03 -22.70
C GLY A 479 -8.82 9.85 -22.33
N LYS A 480 -7.59 9.47 -22.75
CA LYS A 480 -6.33 10.16 -22.35
C LYS A 480 -5.78 11.20 -23.36
N PRO A 481 -5.20 12.34 -22.92
CA PRO A 481 -4.57 13.37 -23.77
C PRO A 481 -3.19 13.00 -24.32
N VAL A 482 -2.72 13.67 -25.39
CA VAL A 482 -1.43 13.41 -26.06
C VAL A 482 -0.44 14.57 -25.88
N ILE A 483 0.79 14.30 -25.43
CA ILE A 483 1.88 15.27 -25.19
C ILE A 483 3.02 15.07 -26.20
N ARG A 484 3.39 16.15 -26.90
CA ARG A 484 4.44 16.14 -27.94
C ARG A 484 5.76 16.73 -27.45
N VAL A 485 6.82 15.93 -27.49
CA VAL A 485 8.18 16.32 -27.10
C VAL A 485 9.01 16.67 -28.34
N ARG A 486 9.42 17.94 -28.47
CA ARG A 486 10.24 18.43 -29.59
C ARG A 486 11.54 19.07 -29.10
N ALA A 487 12.58 19.07 -29.93
CA ALA A 487 13.81 19.81 -29.64
C ALA A 487 13.49 21.31 -29.45
N GLY A 488 13.96 21.91 -28.36
CA GLY A 488 13.61 23.29 -27.98
C GLY A 488 12.21 23.50 -27.39
N GLY A 489 11.37 22.46 -27.33
CA GLY A 489 9.97 22.53 -26.87
C GLY A 489 9.72 22.09 -25.43
N ALA A 490 10.77 21.99 -24.59
CA ALA A 490 10.66 21.42 -23.24
C ALA A 490 9.62 22.14 -22.36
N LEU A 491 9.50 23.47 -22.46
CA LEU A 491 8.51 24.24 -21.71
C LEU A 491 7.07 23.85 -22.06
N ALA A 492 6.78 23.67 -23.35
CA ALA A 492 5.43 23.30 -23.81
C ALA A 492 5.07 21.89 -23.34
N ALA A 493 6.03 20.96 -23.39
CA ALA A 493 5.81 19.59 -22.91
C ALA A 493 5.64 19.52 -21.39
N VAL A 494 6.37 20.33 -20.61
CA VAL A 494 6.18 20.45 -19.15
C VAL A 494 4.78 20.99 -18.83
N LYS A 495 4.32 22.03 -19.52
CA LYS A 495 2.97 22.59 -19.31
C LYS A 495 1.87 21.58 -19.63
N ALA A 496 1.96 20.91 -20.78
CA ALA A 496 0.99 19.90 -21.17
C ALA A 496 0.98 18.70 -20.20
N ALA A 497 2.14 18.35 -19.62
CA ALA A 497 2.25 17.32 -18.59
C ALA A 497 1.58 17.71 -17.27
N ASP A 498 1.78 18.95 -16.84
CA ASP A 498 1.12 19.51 -15.66
C ASP A 498 -0.41 19.54 -15.84
N GLU A 499 -0.89 20.03 -16.99
CA GLU A 499 -2.31 20.06 -17.34
C GLU A 499 -2.92 18.65 -17.38
N ALA A 500 -2.23 17.69 -18.02
CA ALA A 500 -2.70 16.30 -18.10
C ALA A 500 -2.77 15.63 -16.72
N LEU A 501 -1.80 15.92 -15.85
CA LEU A 501 -1.77 15.41 -14.48
C LEU A 501 -2.88 16.03 -13.62
N ALA A 502 -3.14 17.33 -13.79
CA ALA A 502 -4.20 18.06 -13.10
C ALA A 502 -5.62 17.65 -13.54
N ALA A 503 -5.78 17.23 -14.80
CA ALA A 503 -7.08 16.83 -15.35
C ALA A 503 -7.57 15.45 -14.85
N GLN A 504 -6.74 14.68 -14.15
CA GLN A 504 -7.09 13.33 -13.68
C GLN A 504 -8.22 13.39 -12.65
N THR A 505 -9.26 12.57 -12.87
CA THR A 505 -10.42 12.47 -11.98
C THR A 505 -10.68 11.00 -11.63
N PRO A 506 -10.53 10.58 -10.35
CA PRO A 506 -10.10 11.39 -9.21
C PRO A 506 -8.63 11.84 -9.33
N PRO A 507 -8.23 12.93 -8.64
CA PRO A 507 -6.85 13.41 -8.69
C PRO A 507 -5.84 12.33 -8.22
N ILE A 508 -4.80 12.11 -9.03
CA ILE A 508 -3.75 11.10 -8.76
C ILE A 508 -2.45 11.71 -8.20
N ALA A 509 -2.34 13.04 -8.24
CA ALA A 509 -1.24 13.82 -7.71
C ALA A 509 -1.77 15.11 -7.08
N PHE A 510 -1.06 15.61 -6.08
CA PHE A 510 -1.40 16.81 -5.33
C PHE A 510 -0.15 17.62 -5.04
N GLU A 511 -0.32 18.92 -4.79
CA GLU A 511 0.75 19.74 -4.22
C GLU A 511 0.63 19.79 -2.69
N ARG A 512 1.72 19.50 -1.99
CA ARG A 512 1.80 19.70 -0.54
C ARG A 512 3.25 19.88 -0.10
N GLY A 513 3.51 20.87 0.76
CA GLY A 513 4.83 21.01 1.39
C GLY A 513 5.94 21.48 0.43
N GLY A 514 5.58 22.07 -0.72
CA GLY A 514 6.53 22.40 -1.80
C GLY A 514 6.94 21.20 -2.67
N ALA A 515 6.17 20.11 -2.66
CA ALA A 515 6.43 18.91 -3.45
C ALA A 515 5.15 18.34 -4.08
N LEU A 516 5.32 17.61 -5.18
CA LEU A 516 4.28 16.73 -5.70
C LEU A 516 4.17 15.49 -4.80
N VAL A 517 2.97 15.23 -4.32
CA VAL A 517 2.66 14.09 -3.47
C VAL A 517 1.52 13.28 -4.06
N ARG A 518 1.43 12.02 -3.65
CA ARG A 518 0.31 11.14 -3.97
C ARG A 518 -0.19 10.44 -2.72
N MET A 519 -1.42 9.98 -2.81
CA MET A 519 -1.99 9.07 -1.82
C MET A 519 -1.41 7.67 -2.03
N ALA A 520 -0.97 7.03 -0.95
CA ALA A 520 -0.61 5.62 -0.95
C ALA A 520 -1.46 4.89 0.08
N LYS A 521 -2.02 3.74 -0.32
CA LYS A 521 -2.61 2.79 0.63
C LYS A 521 -1.49 1.94 1.21
N SER A 522 -1.42 1.88 2.53
CA SER A 522 -0.65 0.86 3.20
C SER A 522 -1.38 -0.46 2.98
N GLY A 523 -0.72 -1.48 2.39
CA GLY A 523 -1.26 -2.86 2.41
C GLY A 523 -1.58 -3.30 3.84
N ILE A 524 -0.85 -2.67 4.78
CA ILE A 524 -1.02 -2.36 6.20
C ILE A 524 -2.42 -2.44 6.83
N ASP A 525 -2.77 -1.28 7.35
CA ASP A 525 -3.96 -1.08 8.13
C ASP A 525 -5.07 -0.47 7.26
N SER A 526 -5.08 -0.76 5.95
CA SER A 526 -5.91 -0.05 4.95
C SER A 526 -5.75 1.49 4.97
N ASP A 527 -4.70 1.96 5.64
CA ASP A 527 -4.46 3.36 5.95
C ASP A 527 -3.92 4.13 4.76
N HIS A 528 -4.47 5.32 4.55
CA HIS A 528 -3.95 6.27 3.58
C HIS A 528 -2.80 7.07 4.20
N ARG A 529 -1.72 7.24 3.44
CA ARG A 529 -0.59 8.11 3.79
C ARG A 529 -0.20 8.99 2.62
N ILE A 530 0.37 10.15 2.94
CA ILE A 530 0.92 11.07 1.94
C ILE A 530 2.35 10.62 1.62
N VAL A 531 2.67 10.48 0.34
CA VAL A 531 4.00 10.09 -0.13
C VAL A 531 4.48 11.09 -1.16
N ALA A 532 5.65 11.68 -0.94
CA ALA A 532 6.34 12.49 -1.93
C ALA A 532 6.68 11.64 -3.15
N MET A 533 6.40 12.15 -4.34
CA MET A 533 6.64 11.42 -5.58
C MET A 533 8.12 11.50 -5.95
N SER A 534 8.74 10.34 -6.15
CA SER A 534 10.05 10.27 -6.81
C SER A 534 9.93 10.56 -8.30
N ASP A 535 11.05 10.85 -8.98
CA ASP A 535 11.09 10.94 -10.45
C ASP A 535 10.46 9.71 -11.13
N ALA A 536 10.69 8.52 -10.59
CA ALA A 536 10.13 7.27 -11.12
C ALA A 536 8.60 7.19 -10.92
N ASP A 537 8.12 7.57 -9.74
CA ASP A 537 6.69 7.64 -9.46
C ASP A 537 5.99 8.68 -10.34
N LEU A 538 6.60 9.87 -10.51
CA LEU A 538 6.09 10.92 -11.38
C LEU A 538 6.07 10.51 -12.84
N SER A 539 7.13 9.86 -13.32
CA SER A 539 7.17 9.29 -14.67
C SER A 539 5.99 8.32 -14.89
N LEU A 540 5.74 7.41 -13.94
CA LEU A 540 4.62 6.47 -14.04
C LEU A 540 3.26 7.18 -14.10
N ARG A 541 3.04 8.21 -13.27
CA ARG A 541 1.77 8.97 -13.28
C ARG A 541 1.59 9.81 -14.53
N LEU A 542 2.68 10.35 -15.08
CA LEU A 542 2.63 11.08 -16.35
C LEU A 542 2.35 10.16 -17.54
N ALA A 543 2.86 8.92 -17.51
CA ALA A 543 2.51 7.90 -18.49
C ALA A 543 1.05 7.41 -18.32
N GLU A 544 0.55 7.38 -17.08
CA GLU A 544 -0.86 7.10 -16.81
C GLU A 544 -1.77 8.24 -17.30
N ALA A 545 -1.35 9.49 -17.14
CA ALA A 545 -2.15 10.68 -17.41
C ALA A 545 -2.19 11.09 -18.89
N ALA A 546 -1.19 10.73 -19.69
CA ALA A 546 -1.10 11.13 -21.08
C ALA A 546 -0.27 10.15 -21.93
N THR A 547 -0.54 10.14 -23.22
CA THR A 547 0.31 9.47 -24.22
C THR A 547 1.42 10.43 -24.65
N TRP A 548 2.67 10.00 -24.56
CA TRP A 548 3.83 10.83 -24.89
C TRP A 548 4.42 10.46 -26.24
N VAL A 549 4.68 11.45 -27.08
CA VAL A 549 5.23 11.23 -28.43
C VAL A 549 6.37 12.19 -28.75
N GLN A 550 7.28 11.81 -29.65
CA GLN A 550 8.32 12.70 -30.17
C GLN A 550 8.53 12.52 -31.68
N PRO A 551 9.07 13.53 -32.39
CA PRO A 551 9.43 13.39 -33.79
C PRO A 551 10.39 12.22 -34.04
N SER A 552 10.05 11.41 -35.05
CA SER A 552 10.91 10.35 -35.58
C SER A 552 11.86 10.91 -36.64
N ARG A 553 12.99 10.21 -36.88
CA ARG A 553 13.95 10.53 -37.95
C ARG A 553 13.42 10.19 -39.35
N GLU A 554 12.31 9.47 -39.44
CA GLU A 554 11.73 8.97 -40.68
C GLU A 554 10.38 9.63 -41.03
N ASP A 555 10.20 10.90 -40.64
CA ASP A 555 8.95 11.68 -40.80
C ASP A 555 7.73 11.03 -40.10
N GLY A 556 7.41 11.50 -38.88
CA GLY A 556 6.27 11.03 -38.08
C GLY A 556 6.47 11.29 -36.57
N GLU A 557 5.52 10.90 -35.73
CA GLU A 557 5.65 10.92 -34.26
C GLU A 557 5.74 9.48 -33.74
N ARG A 558 6.68 9.19 -32.84
CA ARG A 558 6.78 7.88 -32.16
C ARG A 558 6.38 8.04 -30.70
N THR A 559 5.64 7.08 -30.17
CA THR A 559 5.35 7.01 -28.73
C THR A 559 6.63 6.74 -27.95
N ILE A 560 6.74 7.41 -26.80
CA ILE A 560 7.86 7.30 -25.88
C ILE A 560 7.32 7.29 -24.45
N ASP A 561 8.14 6.88 -23.51
CA ASP A 561 7.89 7.17 -22.11
C ASP A 561 8.15 8.66 -21.82
N PRO A 562 7.57 9.23 -20.73
CA PRO A 562 7.86 10.58 -20.30
C PRO A 562 9.38 10.80 -20.16
N PRO A 563 9.98 11.74 -20.91
CA PRO A 563 11.42 11.93 -20.87
C PRO A 563 11.91 12.35 -19.48
N PRO A 564 12.98 11.74 -18.93
CA PRO A 564 13.47 12.06 -17.59
C PRO A 564 13.77 13.55 -17.35
N ASP A 565 14.22 14.27 -18.39
CA ASP A 565 14.46 15.72 -18.31
C ASP A 565 13.16 16.52 -18.08
N ILE A 566 12.06 16.13 -18.73
CA ILE A 566 10.75 16.78 -18.54
C ILE A 566 10.18 16.44 -17.16
N VAL A 567 10.31 15.17 -16.74
CA VAL A 567 9.90 14.72 -15.41
C VAL A 567 10.59 15.55 -14.32
N ARG A 568 11.92 15.70 -14.40
CA ARG A 568 12.69 16.51 -13.43
C ARG A 568 12.30 17.98 -13.45
N LYS A 569 12.12 18.56 -14.65
CA LYS A 569 11.68 19.95 -14.80
C LYS A 569 10.31 20.20 -14.19
N LEU A 570 9.36 19.28 -14.42
CA LEU A 570 8.04 19.34 -13.79
C LEU A 570 8.17 19.18 -12.27
N ALA A 571 8.92 18.20 -11.77
CA ALA A 571 9.16 18.02 -10.33
C ALA A 571 9.81 19.23 -9.65
N SER A 572 10.51 20.07 -10.40
CA SER A 572 11.18 21.28 -9.89
C SER A 572 10.32 22.54 -10.00
N ASN A 573 9.09 22.44 -10.52
CA ASN A 573 8.18 23.58 -10.77
C ASN A 573 7.41 24.00 -9.51
N VAL A 574 8.12 24.13 -8.38
CA VAL A 574 7.55 24.37 -7.05
C VAL A 574 6.66 25.61 -7.02
N GLY A 575 5.42 25.46 -6.58
CA GLY A 575 4.42 26.55 -6.48
C GLY A 575 3.78 26.97 -7.81
N HIS A 576 4.02 26.23 -8.89
CA HIS A 576 3.51 26.53 -10.22
C HIS A 576 2.82 25.33 -10.88
N TRP A 577 2.48 24.29 -10.11
CA TRP A 577 1.72 23.15 -10.60
C TRP A 577 0.23 23.46 -10.67
N SER A 578 -0.46 22.79 -11.59
CA SER A 578 -1.91 22.88 -11.77
C SER A 578 -2.68 21.82 -10.98
N VAL A 579 -1.98 20.89 -10.33
CA VAL A 579 -2.60 19.84 -9.50
C VAL A 579 -3.25 20.43 -8.24
N PRO A 580 -4.31 19.80 -7.72
CA PRO A 580 -5.00 20.33 -6.54
C PRO A 580 -4.10 20.34 -5.29
N PRO A 581 -4.24 21.36 -4.40
CA PRO A 581 -3.53 21.38 -3.13
C PRO A 581 -4.09 20.32 -2.18
N LEU A 582 -3.22 19.64 -1.44
CA LEU A 582 -3.63 18.69 -0.41
C LEU A 582 -3.28 19.23 0.98
N VAL A 583 -4.31 19.52 1.77
CA VAL A 583 -4.15 19.96 3.15
C VAL A 583 -3.76 18.77 4.04
N GLY A 584 -4.50 17.67 3.93
CA GLY A 584 -4.29 16.50 4.76
C GLY A 584 -5.25 15.34 4.45
N ILE A 585 -5.17 14.31 5.27
CA ILE A 585 -6.02 13.12 5.21
C ILE A 585 -7.03 13.20 6.35
N THR A 586 -8.26 12.74 6.13
CA THR A 586 -9.22 12.52 7.21
C THR A 586 -9.79 11.11 7.14
N ASP A 587 -10.00 10.51 8.31
CA ASP A 587 -10.62 9.18 8.50
C ASP A 587 -12.06 9.28 9.03
N VAL A 588 -12.55 10.52 9.18
CA VAL A 588 -13.92 10.85 9.52
C VAL A 588 -14.53 11.76 8.44
N PRO A 589 -15.85 11.72 8.23
CA PRO A 589 -16.53 12.62 7.31
C PRO A 589 -16.24 14.09 7.61
N VAL A 590 -16.26 14.91 6.56
CA VAL A 590 -15.95 16.34 6.68
C VAL A 590 -17.20 17.10 7.09
N LEU A 591 -17.21 17.70 8.29
CA LEU A 591 -18.27 18.60 8.76
C LEU A 591 -17.98 20.04 8.33
N ARG A 592 -18.90 20.65 7.57
CA ARG A 592 -18.88 22.09 7.27
C ARG A 592 -19.34 22.86 8.50
N LEU A 593 -18.45 23.64 9.11
CA LEU A 593 -18.77 24.35 10.34
C LEU A 593 -19.79 25.48 10.12
N GLU A 594 -19.92 25.98 8.89
CA GLU A 594 -20.83 27.07 8.53
C GLU A 594 -22.28 26.58 8.42
N THR A 595 -22.50 25.39 7.87
CA THR A 595 -23.83 24.87 7.53
C THR A 595 -24.28 23.69 8.38
N GLY A 596 -23.33 22.98 9.02
CA GLY A 596 -23.60 21.71 9.70
C GLY A 596 -23.74 20.51 8.74
N GLU A 597 -23.45 20.71 7.45
CA GLU A 597 -23.47 19.65 6.44
C GLU A 597 -22.30 18.68 6.63
N ILE A 598 -22.57 17.38 6.46
CA ILE A 598 -21.59 16.31 6.63
C ILE A 598 -21.32 15.70 5.25
N HIS A 599 -20.10 15.86 4.77
CA HIS A 599 -19.65 15.30 3.51
C HIS A 599 -18.94 13.96 3.75
N GLY A 600 -19.58 12.86 3.34
CA GLY A 600 -19.09 11.49 3.54
C GLY A 600 -18.66 10.77 2.27
N SER A 601 -18.41 11.47 1.16
CA SER A 601 -17.96 10.83 -0.08
C SER A 601 -16.46 10.60 -0.05
N THR A 602 -16.04 9.34 -0.19
CA THR A 602 -14.61 8.96 -0.22
C THR A 602 -13.87 9.66 -1.35
N GLY A 603 -12.66 10.15 -1.08
CA GLY A 603 -11.80 10.82 -2.05
C GLY A 603 -11.47 12.27 -1.66
N TYR A 604 -10.99 13.03 -2.64
CA TYR A 604 -10.60 14.43 -2.44
C TYR A 604 -11.81 15.37 -2.45
N ASP A 605 -11.95 16.18 -1.42
CA ASP A 605 -12.94 17.25 -1.33
C ASP A 605 -12.28 18.60 -1.70
N PRO A 606 -12.59 19.19 -2.88
CA PRO A 606 -11.95 20.40 -3.35
C PRO A 606 -12.26 21.63 -2.51
N VAL A 607 -13.35 21.61 -1.73
CA VAL A 607 -13.72 22.75 -0.87
C VAL A 607 -12.85 22.80 0.39
N SER A 608 -12.59 21.65 1.02
CA SER A 608 -11.75 21.59 2.22
C SER A 608 -10.27 21.34 1.92
N GLY A 609 -9.93 20.86 0.72
CA GLY A 609 -8.60 20.39 0.36
C GLY A 609 -8.18 19.11 1.08
N LEU A 610 -9.13 18.38 1.70
CA LEU A 610 -8.88 17.15 2.44
C LEU A 610 -9.15 15.92 1.57
N PHE A 611 -8.36 14.88 1.77
CA PHE A 611 -8.65 13.54 1.23
C PHE A 611 -9.33 12.69 2.30
N TYR A 612 -10.62 12.40 2.13
CA TYR A 612 -11.35 11.48 2.99
C TYR A 612 -11.07 10.03 2.58
N SER A 613 -10.49 9.25 3.49
CA SER A 613 -10.04 7.87 3.24
C SER A 613 -11.17 6.88 3.01
N GLY A 614 -12.40 7.21 3.43
CA GLY A 614 -13.54 6.30 3.42
C GLY A 614 -13.49 5.22 4.50
N SER A 615 -12.63 5.38 5.53
CA SER A 615 -12.47 4.40 6.60
C SER A 615 -13.56 4.49 7.69
N ALA A 616 -14.36 5.56 7.73
CA ALA A 616 -15.50 5.62 8.65
C ALA A 616 -16.65 4.73 8.14
N PRO A 617 -17.34 4.03 9.04
CA PRO A 617 -18.57 3.32 8.68
C PRO A 617 -19.64 4.32 8.21
N PRO A 618 -20.66 3.87 7.45
CA PRO A 618 -21.79 4.73 7.07
C PRO A 618 -22.46 5.33 8.31
N LEU A 619 -22.54 6.66 8.39
CA LEU A 619 -23.08 7.35 9.56
C LEU A 619 -24.56 7.72 9.35
N GLU A 620 -25.39 7.41 10.34
CA GLU A 620 -26.78 7.83 10.41
C GLU A 620 -26.90 9.03 11.36
N VAL A 621 -26.76 10.24 10.82
CA VAL A 621 -26.90 11.48 11.59
C VAL A 621 -28.24 12.12 11.26
N PRO A 622 -29.09 12.45 12.26
CA PRO A 622 -30.35 13.14 12.02
C PRO A 622 -30.15 14.44 11.23
N ALA A 623 -31.10 14.78 10.34
CA ALA A 623 -30.99 15.98 9.51
C ALA A 623 -31.11 17.28 10.32
N GLN A 624 -31.97 17.26 11.36
CA GLN A 624 -32.32 18.39 12.23
C GLN A 624 -32.34 17.95 13.71
N PRO A 625 -31.19 17.54 14.29
CA PRO A 625 -31.14 17.10 15.68
C PRO A 625 -31.40 18.26 16.65
N SER A 626 -32.17 18.00 17.70
CA SER A 626 -32.45 18.96 18.77
C SER A 626 -31.33 18.98 19.83
N ARG A 627 -31.38 19.96 20.74
CA ARG A 627 -30.51 19.97 21.93
C ARG A 627 -30.66 18.71 22.78
N GLY A 628 -31.89 18.19 22.92
CA GLY A 628 -32.15 16.96 23.66
C GLY A 628 -31.48 15.75 23.04
N ASP A 629 -31.52 15.64 21.70
CA ASP A 629 -30.84 14.58 20.96
C ASP A 629 -29.32 14.66 21.16
N ALA A 630 -28.75 15.87 21.16
CA ALA A 630 -27.33 16.10 21.38
C ALA A 630 -26.88 15.72 22.81
N VAL A 631 -27.67 16.05 23.84
CA VAL A 631 -27.38 15.64 25.23
C VAL A 631 -27.36 14.11 25.33
N ALA A 632 -28.39 13.44 24.82
CA ALA A 632 -28.47 11.98 24.84
C ALA A 632 -27.34 11.31 24.02
N ALA A 633 -26.94 11.92 22.89
CA ALA A 633 -25.82 11.46 22.09
C ALA A 633 -24.48 11.60 22.84
N MET A 634 -24.23 12.73 23.50
CA MET A 634 -23.02 12.94 24.29
C MET A 634 -22.92 11.96 25.47
N GLU A 635 -24.03 11.66 26.15
CA GLU A 635 -24.06 10.63 27.20
C GLU A 635 -23.63 9.26 26.67
N ARG A 636 -24.09 8.87 25.48
CA ARG A 636 -23.68 7.61 24.83
C ARG A 636 -22.22 7.61 24.41
N VAL A 637 -21.70 8.74 23.91
CA VAL A 637 -20.28 8.89 23.55
C VAL A 637 -19.37 8.71 24.76
N LEU A 638 -19.78 9.22 25.93
CA LEU A 638 -18.99 9.15 27.17
C LEU A 638 -19.23 7.87 27.98
N ALA A 639 -20.29 7.11 27.70
CA ALA A 639 -20.62 5.89 28.44
C ALA A 639 -19.47 4.85 28.47
N PRO A 640 -18.72 4.57 27.39
CA PRO A 640 -17.57 3.65 27.44
C PRO A 640 -16.44 4.13 28.36
N PHE A 641 -16.41 5.43 28.67
CA PHE A 641 -15.38 6.06 29.50
C PHE A 641 -15.85 6.32 30.93
N SER A 642 -17.05 5.85 31.32
CA SER A 642 -17.65 6.17 32.62
C SER A 642 -16.88 5.62 33.83
N GLU A 643 -16.06 4.59 33.62
CA GLU A 643 -15.26 3.95 34.67
C GLU A 643 -13.91 4.63 34.93
N PHE A 644 -13.53 5.63 34.11
CA PHE A 644 -12.37 6.46 34.41
C PHE A 644 -12.73 7.44 35.53
N VAL A 645 -12.05 7.30 36.68
CA VAL A 645 -12.21 8.20 37.81
C VAL A 645 -11.26 9.39 37.63
N PHE A 646 -11.84 10.57 37.46
CA PHE A 646 -11.09 11.82 37.30
C PHE A 646 -11.03 12.59 38.63
N ALA A 647 -9.90 13.26 38.88
CA ALA A 647 -9.71 14.08 40.09
C ALA A 647 -10.78 15.19 40.21
N ASP A 648 -11.11 15.83 39.09
CA ASP A 648 -12.34 16.61 38.92
C ASP A 648 -13.25 15.87 37.94
N ALA A 649 -14.36 15.32 38.44
CA ALA A 649 -15.25 14.49 37.65
C ALA A 649 -16.00 15.27 36.55
N GLU A 650 -16.39 16.51 36.81
CA GLU A 650 -17.16 17.31 35.85
C GLU A 650 -16.24 17.89 34.77
N VAL A 651 -15.13 18.49 35.17
CA VAL A 651 -14.13 19.05 34.24
C VAL A 651 -13.45 17.92 33.46
N GLY A 652 -13.10 16.80 34.10
CA GLY A 652 -12.44 15.66 33.45
C GLY A 652 -13.28 15.03 32.34
N ARG A 653 -14.60 14.83 32.58
CA ARG A 653 -15.53 14.35 31.54
C ARG A 653 -15.66 15.33 30.40
N SER A 654 -15.71 16.63 30.70
CA SER A 654 -15.76 17.69 29.68
C SER A 654 -14.49 17.77 28.84
N VAL A 655 -13.31 17.66 29.45
CA VAL A 655 -12.02 17.65 28.74
C VAL A 655 -11.91 16.44 27.80
N LEU A 656 -12.32 15.25 28.24
CA LEU A 656 -12.34 14.07 27.37
C LEU A 656 -13.33 14.23 26.20
N ALA A 657 -14.54 14.76 26.47
CA ALA A 657 -15.49 15.09 25.43
C ALA A 657 -14.92 16.12 24.44
N ALA A 658 -14.22 17.15 24.94
CA ALA A 658 -13.57 18.15 24.12
C ALA A 658 -12.52 17.53 23.19
N TYR A 659 -11.73 16.57 23.67
CA TYR A 659 -10.78 15.84 22.82
C TYR A 659 -11.47 15.05 21.70
N VAL A 660 -12.56 14.33 22.01
CA VAL A 660 -13.34 13.57 21.01
C VAL A 660 -13.97 14.51 19.97
N LEU A 661 -14.65 15.57 20.40
CA LEU A 661 -15.26 16.55 19.50
C LEU A 661 -14.20 17.25 18.64
N THR A 662 -13.06 17.60 19.23
CA THR A 662 -11.92 18.19 18.51
C THR A 662 -11.43 17.25 17.43
N GLY A 663 -11.27 15.95 17.73
CA GLY A 663 -10.80 14.96 16.76
C GLY A 663 -11.73 14.81 15.55
N ALA A 664 -13.05 14.95 15.74
CA ALA A 664 -14.02 14.89 14.65
C ALA A 664 -13.92 16.09 13.69
N ILE A 665 -13.47 17.25 14.17
CA ILE A 665 -13.32 18.47 13.35
C ILE A 665 -11.86 18.90 13.15
N ARG A 666 -10.88 18.13 13.64
CA ARG A 666 -9.48 18.59 13.72
C ARG A 666 -8.90 19.00 12.38
N GLN A 667 -9.29 18.29 11.32
CA GLN A 667 -8.79 18.52 9.96
C GLN A 667 -9.43 19.74 9.29
N VAL A 668 -10.57 20.26 9.79
CA VAL A 668 -11.24 21.45 9.25
C VAL A 668 -10.92 22.74 10.02
N ILE A 669 -10.31 22.64 11.19
CA ILE A 669 -9.84 23.78 11.99
C ILE A 669 -8.31 23.87 11.93
N ASP A 670 -7.77 25.09 11.94
CA ASP A 670 -6.32 25.28 11.87
C ASP A 670 -5.63 24.92 13.19
N LEU A 671 -6.04 25.58 14.27
CA LEU A 671 -5.43 25.46 15.59
C LEU A 671 -6.41 24.85 16.59
N ALA A 672 -5.91 23.93 17.42
CA ALA A 672 -6.64 23.34 18.53
C ALA A 672 -5.65 22.96 19.65
N PRO A 673 -6.06 23.02 20.93
CA PRO A 673 -5.23 22.56 22.03
C PRO A 673 -5.06 21.03 22.02
N GLY A 674 -3.96 20.56 22.59
CA GLY A 674 -3.69 19.14 22.81
C GLY A 674 -4.32 18.63 24.12
N LEU A 675 -4.33 17.32 24.32
CA LEU A 675 -4.78 16.67 25.56
C LEU A 675 -3.61 16.12 26.37
N ILE A 676 -3.49 16.51 27.64
CA ILE A 676 -2.66 15.83 28.63
C ILE A 676 -3.54 14.87 29.42
N VAL A 677 -3.20 13.59 29.41
CA VAL A 677 -3.76 12.59 30.31
C VAL A 677 -2.71 12.23 31.34
N SER A 678 -2.88 12.69 32.58
CA SER A 678 -1.96 12.41 33.67
C SER A 678 -2.58 11.56 34.78
N ALA A 679 -1.75 10.99 35.64
CA ALA A 679 -2.13 10.24 36.82
C ALA A 679 -0.99 10.24 37.83
N HIS A 680 -1.29 10.04 39.10
CA HIS A 680 -0.27 9.96 40.16
C HIS A 680 0.54 8.65 40.13
N LYS A 681 0.02 7.61 39.48
CA LYS A 681 0.57 6.26 39.46
C LYS A 681 0.60 5.68 38.05
N ARG A 682 1.46 4.67 37.85
CA ARG A 682 1.49 3.85 36.64
C ARG A 682 0.26 2.94 36.57
N GLY A 683 -0.10 2.46 35.39
CA GLY A 683 -1.19 1.48 35.24
C GLY A 683 -2.62 2.05 35.23
N SER A 684 -2.85 3.35 35.50
CA SER A 684 -4.21 3.94 35.62
C SER A 684 -5.00 4.10 34.31
N GLY A 685 -4.60 3.47 33.19
CA GLY A 685 -5.35 3.56 31.93
C GLY A 685 -5.18 4.83 31.08
N LYS A 686 -4.16 5.66 31.34
CA LYS A 686 -3.91 6.93 30.60
C LYS A 686 -3.85 6.73 29.07
N THR A 687 -2.97 5.84 28.62
CA THR A 687 -2.79 5.50 27.20
C THR A 687 -4.02 4.79 26.64
N LEU A 688 -4.73 4.02 27.47
CA LEU A 688 -5.96 3.34 27.07
C LEU A 688 -7.08 4.33 26.71
N ALA A 689 -7.26 5.39 27.50
CA ALA A 689 -8.25 6.43 27.22
C ALA A 689 -7.99 7.11 25.86
N VAL A 690 -6.74 7.49 25.59
CA VAL A 690 -6.34 8.10 24.31
C VAL A 690 -6.53 7.13 23.14
N ARG A 691 -6.13 5.85 23.31
CA ARG A 691 -6.32 4.82 22.27
C ARG A 691 -7.79 4.56 21.96
N ALA A 692 -8.64 4.47 22.98
CA ALA A 692 -10.07 4.25 22.81
C ALA A 692 -10.76 5.43 22.12
N ALA A 693 -10.42 6.68 22.50
CA ALA A 693 -10.94 7.87 21.83
C ALA A 693 -10.53 7.94 20.33
N ASN A 694 -9.29 7.58 20.00
CA ASN A 694 -8.83 7.52 18.61
C ASN A 694 -9.44 6.34 17.84
N ALA A 695 -9.68 5.21 18.49
CA ALA A 695 -10.40 4.09 17.89
C ALA A 695 -11.84 4.49 17.51
N LEU A 696 -12.54 5.23 18.39
CA LEU A 696 -13.85 5.81 18.09
C LEU A 696 -13.79 6.70 16.84
N LEU A 697 -12.85 7.64 16.83
CA LEU A 697 -12.74 8.64 15.76
C LEU A 697 -12.24 8.03 14.45
N TYR A 698 -11.04 7.48 14.45
CA TYR A 698 -10.28 7.14 13.24
C TYR A 698 -10.24 5.62 12.97
N GLY A 699 -10.82 4.79 13.85
CA GLY A 699 -10.80 3.33 13.70
C GLY A 699 -9.45 2.69 14.03
N ARG A 700 -8.51 3.47 14.59
CA ARG A 700 -7.14 3.04 14.88
C ARG A 700 -6.56 3.80 16.07
N ALA A 701 -5.48 3.28 16.64
CA ALA A 701 -4.69 4.00 17.64
C ALA A 701 -3.99 5.23 17.02
N PRO A 702 -3.67 6.28 17.81
CA PRO A 702 -2.87 7.39 17.29
C PRO A 702 -1.44 6.92 16.97
N SER A 703 -0.69 7.74 16.22
CA SER A 703 0.74 7.53 16.06
C SER A 703 1.40 7.67 17.44
N MET A 704 2.01 6.59 17.95
CA MET A 704 2.63 6.56 19.27
C MET A 704 4.10 6.91 19.15
N VAL A 705 4.52 7.98 19.83
CA VAL A 705 5.94 8.35 19.99
C VAL A 705 6.26 8.27 21.47
N ALA A 706 7.24 7.45 21.83
CA ALA A 706 7.79 7.36 23.19
C ALA A 706 9.11 8.15 23.22
N PRO A 707 9.13 9.39 23.71
CA PRO A 707 10.31 10.24 23.64
C PRO A 707 11.43 9.75 24.57
N GLU A 708 12.68 10.03 24.20
CA GLU A 708 13.80 9.87 25.14
C GLU A 708 13.66 10.81 26.35
N LYS A 709 14.39 10.52 27.43
CA LYS A 709 14.23 11.18 28.74
C LYS A 709 14.27 12.72 28.69
N ASP A 710 15.11 13.29 27.83
CA ASP A 710 15.32 14.74 27.75
C ASP A 710 14.50 15.41 26.63
N PHE A 711 13.84 14.63 25.76
CA PHE A 711 13.07 15.03 24.58
C PHE A 711 13.53 16.37 23.98
N SER A 712 14.78 16.39 23.51
CA SER A 712 15.48 17.62 23.12
C SER A 712 14.77 18.35 21.97
N GLU A 713 14.92 19.67 21.86
CA GLU A 713 14.27 20.43 20.77
C GLU A 713 14.64 19.92 19.37
N ALA A 714 15.87 19.43 19.16
CA ALA A 714 16.28 18.84 17.90
C ALA A 714 15.52 17.53 17.59
N GLU A 715 15.31 16.71 18.61
CA GLU A 715 14.54 15.47 18.50
C GLU A 715 13.05 15.76 18.29
N GLN A 716 12.48 16.73 19.04
CA GLN A 716 11.11 17.21 18.84
C GLN A 716 10.90 17.63 17.39
N ARG A 717 11.74 18.54 16.89
CA ARG A 717 11.69 19.03 15.51
C ARG A 717 11.72 17.88 14.50
N LYS A 718 12.65 16.93 14.65
CA LYS A 718 12.76 15.75 13.79
C LYS A 718 11.49 14.91 13.77
N GLN A 719 10.95 14.57 14.94
CA GLN A 719 9.76 13.73 15.05
C GLN A 719 8.53 14.44 14.48
N LEU A 720 8.31 15.71 14.84
CA LEU A 720 7.17 16.49 14.37
C LEU A 720 7.20 16.65 12.83
N THR A 721 8.34 17.06 12.26
CA THR A 721 8.50 17.20 10.81
C THR A 721 8.20 15.89 10.08
N ALA A 722 8.69 14.75 10.60
CA ALA A 722 8.44 13.44 10.00
C ALA A 722 6.94 13.03 10.03
N GLN A 723 6.22 13.33 11.12
CA GLN A 723 4.79 13.04 11.24
C GLN A 723 3.95 13.94 10.32
N LEU A 724 4.31 15.22 10.20
CA LEU A 724 3.65 16.17 9.30
C LEU A 724 3.85 15.80 7.83
N LEU A 725 5.05 15.37 7.43
CA LEU A 725 5.31 14.89 6.06
C LEU A 725 4.43 13.70 5.68
N ARG A 726 4.17 12.77 6.63
CA ARG A 726 3.31 11.59 6.42
C ARG A 726 1.81 11.92 6.33
N GLY A 727 1.40 13.11 6.76
CA GLY A 727 -0.01 13.49 6.87
C GLY A 727 -0.71 12.85 8.06
N THR A 728 0.00 12.69 9.18
CA THR A 728 -0.52 12.05 10.39
C THR A 728 -1.71 12.82 10.97
N THR A 729 -2.83 12.14 11.22
CA THR A 729 -4.07 12.76 11.72
C THR A 729 -4.07 12.95 13.23
N SER A 730 -3.41 12.04 13.96
CA SER A 730 -3.35 12.04 15.42
C SER A 730 -2.02 11.49 15.94
N LEU A 731 -1.45 12.18 16.93
CA LEU A 731 -0.14 11.91 17.51
C LEU A 731 -0.24 11.89 19.04
N CYS A 732 0.28 10.83 19.66
CA CYS A 732 0.37 10.70 21.10
C CYS A 732 1.85 10.61 21.53
N LEU A 733 2.29 11.59 22.31
CA LEU A 733 3.55 11.56 23.04
C LEU A 733 3.35 10.71 24.30
N ASP A 734 3.65 9.42 24.21
CA ASP A 734 3.34 8.45 25.24
C ASP A 734 4.46 8.33 26.26
N ASN A 735 4.08 8.23 27.54
CA ASN A 735 5.00 8.08 28.67
C ASN A 735 6.07 9.19 28.75
N LEU A 736 5.65 10.43 28.55
CA LEU A 736 6.51 11.61 28.65
C LEU A 736 6.99 11.79 30.10
N LEU A 737 8.30 11.92 30.28
CA LEU A 737 8.95 12.08 31.59
C LEU A 737 9.25 13.54 31.95
N ALA A 738 9.39 14.40 30.94
CA ALA A 738 9.65 15.83 31.10
C ALA A 738 8.35 16.64 30.98
N PRO A 739 8.27 17.86 31.56
CA PRO A 739 7.14 18.75 31.34
C PRO A 739 6.87 18.99 29.86
N VAL A 740 5.60 18.92 29.45
CA VAL A 740 5.20 19.11 28.05
C VAL A 740 5.42 20.56 27.61
N GLY A 741 5.96 20.73 26.41
CA GLY A 741 6.33 22.03 25.85
C GLY A 741 7.76 22.05 25.33
N GLY A 742 8.18 23.21 24.80
CA GLY A 742 9.47 23.40 24.15
C GLY A 742 9.29 24.14 22.82
N GLY A 743 10.33 24.86 22.37
CA GLY A 743 10.22 25.76 21.23
C GLY A 743 9.54 25.14 19.99
N PRO A 744 9.96 23.94 19.54
CA PRO A 744 9.34 23.27 18.40
C PRO A 744 7.88 22.84 18.61
N LEU A 745 7.57 22.22 19.75
CA LEU A 745 6.21 21.75 20.06
C LEU A 745 5.24 22.93 20.21
N ASP A 746 5.66 23.98 20.90
CA ASP A 746 4.87 25.19 21.12
C ASP A 746 4.63 25.96 19.81
N ALA A 747 5.61 25.96 18.90
CA ALA A 747 5.50 26.52 17.55
C ALA A 747 4.50 25.73 16.70
N MET A 748 4.57 24.40 16.68
CA MET A 748 3.63 23.57 15.93
C MET A 748 2.18 23.78 16.37
N MET A 749 1.96 23.99 17.67
CA MET A 749 0.61 24.20 18.22
C MET A 749 0.06 25.63 18.03
N THR A 750 0.88 26.57 17.53
CA THR A 750 0.47 27.98 17.33
C THR A 750 0.59 28.48 15.91
N MET A 751 1.37 27.80 15.07
CA MET A 751 1.46 28.11 13.64
C MET A 751 0.50 27.23 12.86
N THR A 752 -0.16 27.79 11.86
CA THR A 752 -1.07 27.04 10.95
C THR A 752 -0.29 26.20 9.93
N SER A 753 0.96 26.59 9.66
CA SER A 753 1.89 25.88 8.79
C SER A 753 3.26 25.71 9.44
N TRP A 754 3.94 24.64 9.05
CA TRP A 754 5.27 24.29 9.53
C TRP A 754 6.26 24.29 8.37
N ASP A 755 7.36 25.01 8.55
CA ASP A 755 8.48 25.10 7.60
C ASP A 755 9.74 24.54 8.26
N ASP A 756 10.35 23.54 7.63
CA ASP A 756 11.60 22.97 8.15
C ASP A 756 12.43 22.28 7.05
N ARG A 757 13.71 22.08 7.33
CA ARG A 757 14.61 21.37 6.41
C ARG A 757 14.39 19.86 6.52
N VAL A 758 14.30 19.17 5.38
CA VAL A 758 14.30 17.71 5.35
C VAL A 758 15.67 17.20 5.79
N LEU A 759 15.71 16.39 6.86
CA LEU A 759 16.96 15.89 7.42
C LEU A 759 17.67 14.94 6.43
N GLY A 760 18.95 15.21 6.16
CA GLY A 760 19.76 14.45 5.21
C GLY A 760 19.69 14.97 3.77
N GLU A 761 18.88 16.00 3.50
CA GLU A 761 18.73 16.61 2.18
C GLU A 761 18.92 18.14 2.24
N SER A 762 19.24 18.75 1.10
CA SER A 762 19.35 20.22 0.99
C SER A 762 18.01 20.93 0.77
N THR A 763 16.90 20.20 0.85
CA THR A 763 15.55 20.65 0.49
C THR A 763 14.77 21.13 1.72
N MET A 764 14.04 22.24 1.58
CA MET A 764 13.10 22.75 2.58
C MET A 764 11.71 22.17 2.31
N ALA A 765 11.06 21.58 3.31
CA ALA A 765 9.63 21.30 3.28
C ALA A 765 8.92 22.53 3.87
N GLY A 766 8.10 23.22 3.06
CA GLY A 766 7.45 24.47 3.45
C GLY A 766 5.94 24.42 3.28
N GLY A 767 5.20 25.03 4.20
CA GLY A 767 3.74 25.14 4.16
C GLY A 767 3.01 23.88 4.62
N LEU A 768 3.62 23.02 5.46
CA LEU A 768 2.97 21.80 5.95
C LEU A 768 1.89 22.15 7.00
N PRO A 769 0.60 21.79 6.80
CA PRO A 769 -0.43 22.10 7.79
C PRO A 769 -0.19 21.38 9.11
N THR A 770 -0.34 22.09 10.23
CA THR A 770 -0.14 21.56 11.60
C THR A 770 -1.39 20.88 12.16
N ARG A 771 -2.30 20.44 11.28
CA ARG A 771 -3.63 19.91 11.61
C ARG A 771 -3.58 18.49 12.19
N VAL A 772 -2.89 18.31 13.32
CA VAL A 772 -2.72 17.03 14.03
C VAL A 772 -3.44 17.07 15.36
N LEU A 773 -4.20 16.02 15.68
CA LEU A 773 -4.79 15.85 17.02
C LEU A 773 -3.69 15.42 17.99
N MET A 774 -3.39 16.26 18.99
CA MET A 774 -2.27 16.04 19.90
C MET A 774 -2.73 15.44 21.23
N ALA A 775 -2.04 14.40 21.69
CA ALA A 775 -2.15 13.87 23.04
C ALA A 775 -0.77 13.68 23.67
N ALA A 776 -0.70 13.79 24.99
CA ALA A 776 0.48 13.47 25.79
C ALA A 776 0.04 12.69 27.03
N THR A 777 0.77 11.61 27.35
CA THR A 777 0.52 10.82 28.57
C THR A 777 1.76 10.83 29.44
N GLY A 778 1.58 10.85 30.76
CA GLY A 778 2.70 10.84 31.69
C GLY A 778 2.23 10.81 33.14
N ASN A 779 3.14 10.46 34.06
CA ASN A 779 2.85 10.51 35.49
C ASN A 779 3.16 11.91 36.01
N ASN A 780 2.22 12.55 36.73
CA ASN A 780 2.34 13.92 37.24
C ASN A 780 2.86 14.92 36.17
N LEU A 781 2.29 14.85 34.97
CA LEU A 781 2.77 15.59 33.82
C LEU A 781 2.34 17.06 33.92
N ALA A 782 3.32 17.93 34.10
CA ALA A 782 3.16 19.38 34.08
C ALA A 782 3.37 19.94 32.65
N ALA A 783 2.95 21.17 32.42
CA ALA A 783 3.29 21.94 31.22
C ALA A 783 4.36 22.99 31.56
N ARG A 784 5.23 23.31 30.61
CA ARG A 784 6.10 24.49 30.70
C ARG A 784 5.24 25.76 30.70
N ALA A 785 5.72 26.85 31.32
CA ALA A 785 4.97 28.09 31.55
C ALA A 785 4.15 28.57 30.33
N ASP A 786 4.77 28.62 29.15
CA ASP A 786 4.08 29.04 27.92
C ASP A 786 3.16 27.95 27.34
N ALA A 787 3.44 26.67 27.58
CA ALA A 787 2.69 25.56 27.00
C ALA A 787 1.30 25.38 27.62
N ALA A 788 1.06 25.81 28.86
CA ALA A 788 -0.19 25.54 29.59
C ALA A 788 -1.48 25.92 28.81
N ARG A 789 -1.50 27.08 28.15
CA ARG A 789 -2.67 27.53 27.34
C ARG A 789 -2.93 26.70 26.07
N ARG A 790 -1.96 25.87 25.67
CA ARG A 790 -2.00 25.05 24.46
C ARG A 790 -2.50 23.63 24.76
N TRP A 791 -2.64 23.25 26.03
CA TRP A 791 -3.06 21.91 26.43
C TRP A 791 -4.28 21.97 27.34
N LEU A 792 -5.19 21.03 27.18
CA LEU A 792 -6.19 20.68 28.19
C LEU A 792 -5.63 19.54 29.04
N ARG A 793 -5.98 19.48 30.32
CA ARG A 793 -5.50 18.41 31.20
C ARG A 793 -6.63 17.66 31.86
N VAL A 794 -6.51 16.34 31.86
CA VAL A 794 -7.29 15.47 32.74
C VAL A 794 -6.33 14.66 33.63
N VAL A 795 -6.66 14.56 34.91
CA VAL A 795 -5.92 13.75 35.88
C VAL A 795 -6.80 12.57 36.27
N ILE A 796 -6.33 11.36 35.99
CA ILE A 796 -6.96 10.11 36.42
C ILE A 796 -6.47 9.81 37.83
N ASP A 797 -7.41 9.69 38.77
CA ASP A 797 -7.17 9.27 40.13
C ASP A 797 -8.11 8.12 40.49
N SER A 798 -7.60 6.89 40.41
CA SER A 798 -8.40 5.71 40.73
C SER A 798 -8.66 5.55 42.23
N GLY A 799 -7.99 6.33 43.10
CA GLY A 799 -8.06 6.17 44.56
C GLY A 799 -7.50 4.84 45.09
N LEU A 800 -6.93 4.00 44.21
CA LEU A 800 -6.42 2.67 44.55
C LEU A 800 -4.92 2.70 44.86
N GLU A 801 -4.48 1.79 45.74
CA GLU A 801 -3.06 1.63 46.04
C GLU A 801 -2.27 1.15 44.81
N ARG A 802 -2.84 0.21 44.05
CA ARG A 802 -2.32 -0.37 42.80
C ARG A 802 -3.35 -0.25 41.68
N PRO A 803 -3.33 0.84 40.89
CA PRO A 803 -4.28 1.04 39.80
C PRO A 803 -4.21 -0.03 38.71
N GLU A 804 -3.07 -0.72 38.55
CA GLU A 804 -2.91 -1.84 37.63
C GLU A 804 -3.84 -3.04 37.92
N ASP A 805 -4.34 -3.16 39.15
CA ASP A 805 -5.27 -4.22 39.57
C ASP A 805 -6.75 -3.82 39.33
N GLN A 806 -7.00 -2.61 38.80
CA GLN A 806 -8.35 -2.13 38.46
C GLN A 806 -8.89 -2.93 37.27
N HIS A 807 -10.02 -3.61 37.49
CA HIS A 807 -10.75 -4.31 36.43
C HIS A 807 -11.85 -3.39 35.92
N PHE A 808 -11.74 -2.97 34.66
CA PHE A 808 -12.83 -2.28 33.98
C PHE A 808 -13.92 -3.30 33.62
N GLY A 809 -15.20 -2.93 33.78
CA GLY A 809 -16.34 -3.74 33.37
C GLY A 809 -16.33 -4.05 31.88
N ILE A 810 -15.78 -3.13 31.07
CA ILE A 810 -15.43 -3.39 29.68
C ILE A 810 -13.99 -3.92 29.60
N VAL A 811 -13.85 -5.24 29.45
CA VAL A 811 -12.56 -5.95 29.43
C VAL A 811 -11.65 -5.49 28.28
N ASP A 812 -12.22 -5.33 27.08
CA ASP A 812 -11.53 -4.75 25.92
C ASP A 812 -12.24 -3.48 25.46
N LEU A 813 -11.87 -2.35 26.07
CA LEU A 813 -12.48 -1.05 25.75
C LEU A 813 -12.27 -0.65 24.29
N VAL A 814 -11.10 -0.94 23.71
CA VAL A 814 -10.81 -0.59 22.31
C VAL A 814 -11.66 -1.45 21.39
N GLY A 815 -11.72 -2.76 21.61
CA GLY A 815 -12.59 -3.68 20.86
C GLY A 815 -14.08 -3.31 20.96
N TYR A 816 -14.55 -2.95 22.16
CA TYR A 816 -15.93 -2.50 22.38
C TYR A 816 -16.24 -1.24 21.57
N VAL A 817 -15.38 -0.21 21.66
CA VAL A 817 -15.54 1.03 20.91
C VAL A 817 -15.52 0.76 19.40
N MET A 818 -14.66 -0.14 18.92
CA MET A 818 -14.60 -0.53 17.50
C MET A 818 -15.89 -1.22 17.03
N GLN A 819 -16.46 -2.12 17.84
CA GLN A 819 -17.74 -2.78 17.54
C GLN A 819 -18.92 -1.80 17.50
N HIS A 820 -18.89 -0.77 18.33
CA HIS A 820 -19.94 0.25 18.41
C HIS A 820 -19.60 1.54 17.64
N ARG A 821 -18.51 1.55 16.87
CA ARG A 821 -17.92 2.76 16.27
C ARG A 821 -18.91 3.52 15.41
N GLN A 822 -19.70 2.83 14.59
CA GLN A 822 -20.68 3.47 13.70
C GLN A 822 -21.65 4.37 14.46
N ARG A 823 -22.24 3.84 15.54
CA ARG A 823 -23.20 4.57 16.37
C ARG A 823 -22.51 5.69 17.15
N LEU A 824 -21.38 5.39 17.80
CA LEU A 824 -20.67 6.36 18.62
C LEU A 824 -20.17 7.55 17.78
N LEU A 825 -19.65 7.29 16.58
CA LEU A 825 -19.21 8.35 15.68
C LEU A 825 -20.41 9.16 15.15
N ALA A 826 -21.52 8.51 14.80
CA ALA A 826 -22.75 9.22 14.43
C ALA A 826 -23.28 10.12 15.56
N ASP A 827 -23.17 9.67 16.82
CA ASP A 827 -23.53 10.46 18.00
C ASP A 827 -22.61 11.70 18.14
N VAL A 828 -21.30 11.56 17.90
CA VAL A 828 -20.35 12.71 17.87
C VAL A 828 -20.77 13.76 16.83
N PHE A 829 -21.10 13.33 15.61
CA PHE A 829 -21.55 14.26 14.57
C PHE A 829 -22.95 14.83 14.86
N THR A 830 -23.84 14.08 15.51
CA THR A 830 -25.15 14.55 15.96
C THR A 830 -25.01 15.71 16.93
N VAL A 831 -24.09 15.59 17.90
CA VAL A 831 -23.78 16.65 18.87
C VAL A 831 -23.34 17.93 18.15
N LEU A 832 -22.32 17.83 17.29
CA LEU A 832 -21.76 18.98 16.59
C LEU A 832 -22.79 19.63 15.65
N ARG A 833 -23.56 18.83 14.92
CA ARG A 833 -24.58 19.32 13.99
C ARG A 833 -25.72 20.04 14.72
N ALA A 834 -26.21 19.49 15.84
CA ALA A 834 -27.25 20.13 16.63
C ALA A 834 -26.81 21.52 17.13
N PHE A 835 -25.57 21.63 17.61
CA PHE A 835 -25.02 22.91 18.06
C PHE A 835 -24.89 23.94 16.93
N ILE A 836 -24.41 23.52 15.75
CA ILE A 836 -24.31 24.40 14.58
C ILE A 836 -25.69 24.88 14.13
N LEU A 837 -26.68 23.99 14.03
CA LEU A 837 -28.05 24.33 13.63
C LEU A 837 -28.78 25.21 14.66
N ALA A 838 -28.39 25.14 15.93
CA ALA A 838 -28.86 26.06 16.96
C ALA A 838 -28.27 27.47 16.84
N GLY A 839 -27.40 27.74 15.85
CA GLY A 839 -26.78 29.03 15.61
C GLY A 839 -25.50 29.26 16.41
N LYS A 840 -24.84 28.19 16.89
CA LYS A 840 -23.62 28.24 17.72
C LYS A 840 -23.75 29.23 18.90
N PRO A 841 -24.75 29.05 19.78
CA PRO A 841 -24.89 29.91 20.96
C PRO A 841 -23.58 29.85 21.75
N ASN A 842 -22.92 31.00 21.94
CA ASN A 842 -21.63 31.06 22.62
C ASN A 842 -21.79 31.60 24.05
N PRO A 843 -21.99 30.74 25.06
CA PRO A 843 -22.07 31.14 26.46
C PRO A 843 -20.70 31.41 27.10
N CYS A 844 -19.59 31.10 26.42
CA CYS A 844 -18.24 31.20 26.99
C CYS A 844 -17.69 32.64 26.94
N ALA A 845 -17.31 33.18 28.09
CA ALA A 845 -16.77 34.53 28.25
C ALA A 845 -15.25 34.64 27.99
N LEU A 846 -14.55 33.52 27.87
CA LEU A 846 -13.08 33.49 27.77
C LEU A 846 -12.62 33.55 26.31
N THR A 847 -11.98 34.66 25.93
CA THR A 847 -11.21 34.76 24.68
C THR A 847 -9.86 34.06 24.85
N LEU A 848 -9.71 32.90 24.22
CA LEU A 848 -8.42 32.23 24.07
C LEU A 848 -7.69 32.80 22.86
N GLY A 849 -6.58 33.52 23.08
CA GLY A 849 -5.74 34.01 21.99
C GLY A 849 -5.27 32.87 21.08
N SER A 850 -5.51 33.00 19.78
CA SER A 850 -5.14 32.05 18.71
C SER A 850 -5.98 30.78 18.58
N TYR A 851 -6.92 30.49 19.48
CA TYR A 851 -7.81 29.30 19.41
C TYR A 851 -9.29 29.66 19.28
N GLU A 852 -9.61 30.87 18.83
CA GLU A 852 -10.97 31.42 18.82
C GLU A 852 -11.95 30.57 18.01
N THR A 853 -11.54 30.09 16.83
CA THR A 853 -12.35 29.20 15.98
C THR A 853 -12.71 27.91 16.71
N TRP A 854 -11.73 27.26 17.34
CA TRP A 854 -11.96 26.04 18.11
C TRP A 854 -12.83 26.30 19.35
N ALA A 855 -12.54 27.38 20.10
CA ALA A 855 -13.26 27.76 21.31
C ALA A 855 -14.75 28.04 21.04
N SER A 856 -15.06 28.65 19.89
CA SER A 856 -16.42 28.95 19.46
C SER A 856 -17.26 27.72 19.09
N VAL A 857 -16.64 26.55 18.93
CA VAL A 857 -17.31 25.30 18.55
C VAL A 857 -17.27 24.29 19.68
N VAL A 858 -16.09 23.91 20.17
CA VAL A 858 -15.95 22.75 21.06
C VAL A 858 -16.33 23.09 22.51
N PRO A 859 -15.62 23.98 23.23
CA PRO A 859 -16.04 24.43 24.56
C PRO A 859 -17.47 24.99 24.58
N ALA A 860 -17.82 25.86 23.62
CA ALA A 860 -19.15 26.46 23.54
C ALA A 860 -20.27 25.40 23.39
N CYS A 861 -20.05 24.35 22.59
CA CYS A 861 -20.98 23.23 22.47
C CYS A 861 -21.16 22.48 23.79
N LEU A 862 -20.05 22.15 24.49
CA LEU A 862 -20.11 21.41 25.75
C LEU A 862 -20.85 22.20 26.84
N VAL A 863 -20.57 23.50 26.97
CA VAL A 863 -21.29 24.38 27.92
C VAL A 863 -22.76 24.52 27.52
N TRP A 864 -23.07 24.62 26.22
CA TRP A 864 -24.45 24.63 25.74
C TRP A 864 -25.20 23.32 26.05
N LEU A 865 -24.53 22.17 26.08
CA LEU A 865 -25.11 20.90 26.54
C LEU A 865 -25.31 20.84 28.07
N GLY A 866 -24.74 21.79 28.82
CA GLY A 866 -24.80 21.83 30.29
C GLY A 866 -23.62 21.13 30.98
N MET A 867 -22.53 20.85 30.25
CA MET A 867 -21.29 20.32 30.83
C MET A 867 -20.42 21.46 31.38
N ALA A 868 -19.49 21.12 32.30
CA ALA A 868 -18.48 22.06 32.78
C ALA A 868 -17.60 22.60 31.63
N ASP A 869 -17.06 23.81 31.77
CA ASP A 869 -16.17 24.39 30.77
C ASP A 869 -14.82 23.63 30.76
N PRO A 870 -14.43 22.96 29.65
CA PRO A 870 -13.16 22.23 29.60
C PRO A 870 -11.93 23.14 29.78
N LEU A 871 -12.06 24.45 29.54
CA LEU A 871 -10.98 25.42 29.69
C LEU A 871 -10.58 25.67 31.14
N ALA A 872 -11.42 25.31 32.10
CA ALA A 872 -11.07 25.36 33.53
C ALA A 872 -9.77 24.57 33.81
N SER A 873 -9.57 23.44 33.10
CA SER A 873 -8.35 22.63 33.24
C SER A 873 -7.04 23.35 32.87
N GLN A 874 -7.10 24.41 32.04
CA GLN A 874 -5.92 25.19 31.66
C GLN A 874 -5.47 26.13 32.79
N LEU A 875 -6.42 26.63 33.58
CA LEU A 875 -6.12 27.47 34.74
C LEU A 875 -5.36 26.64 35.80
N ASP A 876 -5.81 25.41 36.04
CA ASP A 876 -5.12 24.47 36.94
C ASP A 876 -3.73 24.11 36.42
N LEU A 877 -3.60 23.88 35.11
CA LEU A 877 -2.33 23.56 34.48
C LEU A 877 -1.33 24.72 34.54
N ALA A 878 -1.81 25.97 34.43
CA ALA A 878 -1.00 27.17 34.57
C ALA A 878 -0.60 27.46 36.03
N ALA A 879 -1.40 27.01 37.00
CA ALA A 879 -1.09 27.12 38.42
C ALA A 879 0.02 26.15 38.86
N ASP A 880 0.15 25.01 38.18
CA ASP A 880 1.16 23.95 38.43
C ASP A 880 2.57 24.24 37.84
N ASP A 881 2.87 25.49 37.49
CA ASP A 881 4.18 25.89 36.96
C ASP A 881 5.28 25.73 38.03
N GLY A 882 6.05 24.64 37.93
CA GLY A 882 7.17 24.34 38.81
C GLY A 882 8.25 25.43 38.84
N GLN A 883 8.52 26.13 37.73
CA GLN A 883 9.51 27.22 37.71
C GLN A 883 9.00 28.46 38.44
N ARG A 884 7.72 28.79 38.28
CA ARG A 884 7.08 29.88 39.03
C ARG A 884 6.95 29.54 40.51
N SER A 885 6.76 28.26 40.85
CA SER A 885 6.78 27.77 42.24
C SER A 885 8.18 27.83 42.85
N GLU A 886 9.22 27.46 42.11
CA GLU A 886 10.63 27.57 42.55
C GLU A 886 11.05 29.04 42.73
N LEU A 887 10.73 29.91 41.77
CA LEU A 887 11.00 31.35 41.88
C LEU A 887 10.19 31.98 43.02
N ARG A 888 8.92 31.60 43.20
CA ARG A 888 8.09 32.01 44.35
C ARG A 888 8.76 31.64 45.67
N ALA A 889 9.18 30.38 45.81
CA ALA A 889 9.85 29.90 47.02
C ALA A 889 11.19 30.62 47.25
N PHE A 890 11.95 30.86 46.18
CA PHE A 890 13.22 31.59 46.23
C PHE A 890 13.05 33.05 46.65
N LEU A 891 12.13 33.80 46.04
CA LEU A 891 11.87 35.21 46.36
C LEU A 891 11.30 35.37 47.77
N ALA A 892 10.37 34.49 48.17
CA ALA A 892 9.82 34.49 49.52
C ALA A 892 10.90 34.17 50.58
N ALA A 893 11.76 33.18 50.32
CA ALA A 893 12.84 32.82 51.25
C ALA A 893 13.94 33.90 51.30
N TRP A 894 14.32 34.50 50.17
CA TRP A 894 15.25 35.64 50.15
C TRP A 894 14.70 36.82 50.95
N HIS A 895 13.47 37.25 50.65
CA HIS A 895 12.86 38.37 51.37
C HIS A 895 12.64 38.03 52.86
N GLY A 896 12.31 36.79 53.21
CA GLY A 896 12.20 36.36 54.61
C GLY A 896 13.50 36.45 55.41
N VAL A 897 14.65 36.26 54.74
CA VAL A 897 15.98 36.26 55.39
C VAL A 897 16.63 37.64 55.39
N LEU A 898 16.58 38.34 54.27
CA LEU A 898 17.33 39.57 54.00
C LEU A 898 16.44 40.82 53.89
N GLY A 899 15.11 40.66 53.86
CA GLY A 899 14.18 41.77 53.64
C GLY A 899 14.48 42.54 52.34
N ASP A 900 14.36 43.86 52.42
CA ASP A 900 14.64 44.79 51.32
C ASP A 900 16.12 45.21 51.21
N GLU A 901 17.03 44.52 51.88
CA GLU A 901 18.46 44.86 51.90
C GLU A 901 19.15 44.58 50.56
N TRP A 902 20.07 45.48 50.19
CA TRP A 902 20.94 45.32 49.03
C TRP A 902 22.14 44.45 49.37
N VAL A 903 22.37 43.40 48.59
CA VAL A 903 23.43 42.42 48.86
C VAL A 903 24.24 42.15 47.59
N LEU A 904 25.56 42.01 47.76
CA LEU A 904 26.44 41.54 46.69
C LEU A 904 26.34 40.03 46.54
N VAL A 905 26.30 39.53 45.30
CA VAL A 905 26.15 38.10 45.03
C VAL A 905 27.24 37.24 45.69
N ARG A 906 28.47 37.77 45.79
CA ARG A 906 29.59 37.07 46.46
C ARG A 906 29.39 36.89 47.97
N ASP A 907 28.59 37.75 48.60
CA ASP A 907 28.36 37.75 50.03
C ASP A 907 27.03 37.04 50.38
N LEU A 908 26.22 36.72 49.37
CA LEU A 908 24.90 36.12 49.54
C LEU A 908 24.95 34.75 50.22
N GLU A 909 25.85 33.86 49.78
CA GLU A 909 25.99 32.51 50.36
C GLU A 909 26.45 32.58 51.83
N ASP A 910 27.34 33.50 52.15
CA ASP A 910 27.86 33.70 53.51
C ASP A 910 26.77 34.28 54.44
N ARG A 911 26.04 35.31 54.00
CA ARG A 911 24.95 35.90 54.79
C ARG A 911 23.81 34.92 55.06
N VAL A 912 23.45 34.11 54.07
CA VAL A 912 22.46 33.03 54.23
C VAL A 912 23.01 31.91 55.13
N SER A 913 24.32 31.65 55.05
CA SER A 913 24.98 30.66 55.90
C SER A 913 25.06 31.10 57.36
N GLU A 914 25.30 32.38 57.62
CA GLU A 914 25.28 32.96 58.96
C GLU A 914 23.86 32.91 59.54
N ALA A 915 22.86 33.37 58.77
CA ALA A 915 21.45 33.37 59.20
C ALA A 915 20.91 31.97 59.52
N ALA A 916 21.27 30.94 58.74
CA ALA A 916 20.80 29.57 59.01
C ALA A 916 21.61 28.81 60.10
N SER A 917 22.76 29.35 60.52
CA SER A 917 23.60 28.78 61.57
C SER A 917 23.37 29.42 62.95
N PHE A 918 22.48 30.41 63.03
CA PHE A 918 22.10 31.07 64.26
C PHE A 918 21.57 30.05 65.29
N LYS A 919 22.29 29.87 66.39
CA LYS A 919 21.91 29.02 67.52
C LYS A 919 21.45 29.90 68.67
N TRP A 920 20.19 29.72 69.05
CA TRP A 920 19.62 30.35 70.23
C TRP A 920 20.45 30.01 71.47
N HIS A 921 21.01 31.02 72.13
CA HIS A 921 21.56 30.88 73.47
C HIS A 921 20.44 31.14 74.46
N ALA A 922 20.05 30.12 75.23
CA ALA A 922 18.96 30.15 76.22
C ALA A 922 19.28 30.98 77.48
N ALA A 923 19.84 32.19 77.32
CA ALA A 923 20.33 33.00 78.45
C ALA A 923 19.55 34.30 78.72
N TYR A 924 18.46 34.60 78.01
CA TYR A 924 17.55 35.70 78.38
C TYR A 924 16.10 35.22 78.28
N ALA A 925 15.53 34.83 79.41
CA ALA A 925 14.20 34.24 79.54
C ALA A 925 13.06 35.26 79.67
N ASP A 926 13.22 36.48 79.14
CA ASP A 926 12.15 37.48 79.09
C ASP A 926 12.28 38.31 77.81
N ALA A 927 11.89 37.72 76.67
CA ALA A 927 11.65 38.46 75.44
C ALA A 927 10.57 37.76 74.59
N ASP A 928 9.45 38.46 74.44
CA ASP A 928 8.37 38.37 73.46
C ASP A 928 8.25 37.07 72.62
N ALA A 929 7.20 36.28 72.87
CA ALA A 929 6.88 35.07 72.09
C ALA A 929 6.69 35.34 70.58
N GLN A 930 6.40 36.59 70.19
CA GLN A 930 6.36 37.00 68.79
C GLN A 930 7.76 37.12 68.17
N ALA A 931 8.79 37.52 68.94
CA ALA A 931 10.17 37.58 68.47
C ALA A 931 10.76 36.17 68.28
N GLU A 932 10.43 35.23 69.17
CA GLU A 932 10.88 33.84 69.09
C GLU A 932 10.28 33.10 67.88
N ALA A 933 9.01 33.36 67.55
CA ALA A 933 8.37 32.84 66.34
C ALA A 933 8.97 33.42 65.05
N ALA A 934 9.22 34.73 65.02
CA ALA A 934 9.81 35.42 63.87
C ALA A 934 11.26 34.98 63.59
N ASP A 935 12.07 34.76 64.63
CA ASP A 935 13.44 34.25 64.48
C ASP A 935 13.47 32.79 64.01
N THR A 936 12.52 31.96 64.47
CA THR A 936 12.39 30.57 64.02
C THR A 936 12.00 30.49 62.54
N GLU A 937 11.08 31.36 62.10
CA GLU A 937 10.67 31.46 60.71
C GLU A 937 11.82 31.96 59.81
N LYS A 938 12.59 32.95 60.27
CA LYS A 938 13.77 33.49 59.57
C LYS A 938 14.89 32.45 59.41
N VAL A 939 15.15 31.64 60.44
CA VAL A 939 16.13 30.55 60.38
C VAL A 939 15.67 29.42 59.44
N SER A 940 14.37 29.11 59.42
CA SER A 940 13.78 28.15 58.48
C SER A 940 13.91 28.63 57.04
N ALA A 941 13.56 29.89 56.78
CA ALA A 941 13.72 30.53 55.47
C ALA A 941 15.19 30.55 55.01
N ALA A 942 16.14 30.80 55.93
CA ALA A 942 17.57 30.77 55.63
C ALA A 942 18.07 29.38 55.24
N ARG A 943 17.57 28.32 55.89
CA ARG A 943 17.93 26.93 55.53
C ARG A 943 17.36 26.54 54.18
N HIS A 944 16.12 26.96 53.89
CA HIS A 944 15.50 26.73 52.60
C HIS A 944 16.24 27.46 51.47
N LEU A 945 16.52 28.75 51.65
CA LEU A 945 17.28 29.55 50.68
C LEU A 945 18.69 29.00 50.44
N ARG A 946 19.36 28.49 51.49
CA ARG A 946 20.66 27.81 51.36
C ARG A 946 20.56 26.57 50.48
N GLY A 947 19.51 25.77 50.66
CA GLY A 947 19.25 24.59 49.83
C GLY A 947 19.07 24.95 48.35
N VAL A 948 18.22 25.96 48.07
CA VAL A 948 17.96 26.44 46.71
C VAL A 948 19.24 26.99 46.06
N LEU A 949 20.04 27.78 46.78
CA LEU A 949 21.32 28.30 46.27
C LEU A 949 22.32 27.17 45.96
N ALA A 950 22.40 26.14 46.80
CA ALA A 950 23.29 25.00 46.59
C ALA A 950 22.92 24.17 45.34
N GLU A 951 21.62 24.00 45.08
CA GLU A 951 21.12 23.37 43.86
C GLU A 951 21.43 24.24 42.63
N LEU A 952 21.20 25.55 42.72
CA LEU A 952 21.43 26.51 41.65
C LEU A 952 22.91 26.55 41.21
N THR A 953 23.82 26.48 42.17
CA THR A 953 25.27 26.48 41.90
C THR A 953 25.81 25.10 41.57
N ARG A 954 24.98 24.04 41.68
CA ARG A 954 25.36 22.63 41.53
C ARG A 954 26.53 22.26 42.45
N GLY A 955 26.53 22.79 43.67
CA GLY A 955 27.59 22.59 44.66
C GLY A 955 28.94 23.24 44.32
N LYS A 956 29.02 24.12 43.31
CA LYS A 956 30.22 24.93 43.06
C LYS A 956 30.31 26.05 44.09
N ILE A 957 31.54 26.47 44.40
CA ILE A 957 31.85 27.52 45.39
C ILE A 957 32.67 28.66 44.76
N GLY A 958 32.69 29.83 45.42
CA GLY A 958 33.49 30.98 45.03
C GLY A 958 33.05 31.61 43.69
N GLY A 959 34.00 32.15 42.91
CA GLY A 959 33.68 32.94 41.70
C GLY A 959 32.93 32.20 40.57
N ALA A 960 32.86 30.86 40.61
CA ALA A 960 32.00 30.09 39.71
C ALA A 960 30.53 30.11 40.16
N ALA A 961 30.29 29.97 41.47
CA ALA A 961 28.96 30.08 42.09
C ALA A 961 28.37 31.48 41.87
N SER A 962 29.15 32.53 42.13
CA SER A 962 28.67 33.91 41.99
C SER A 962 28.27 34.27 40.55
N ARG A 963 28.92 33.69 39.53
CA ARG A 963 28.53 33.88 38.12
C ARG A 963 27.21 33.19 37.79
N MET A 964 26.98 31.99 38.31
CA MET A 964 25.74 31.24 38.10
C MET A 964 24.55 31.92 38.79
N ILE A 965 24.75 32.38 40.02
CA ILE A 965 23.73 33.16 40.76
C ILE A 965 23.45 34.48 40.03
N SER A 966 24.49 35.23 39.60
CA SER A 966 24.28 36.50 38.88
C SER A 966 23.53 36.30 37.55
N ALA A 967 23.80 35.22 36.82
CA ALA A 967 23.09 34.90 35.59
C ALA A 967 21.61 34.57 35.85
N TYR A 968 21.33 33.80 36.90
CA TYR A 968 19.96 33.50 37.32
C TYR A 968 19.19 34.77 37.71
N LEU A 969 19.76 35.62 38.57
CA LEU A 969 19.14 36.89 38.97
C LEU A 969 18.91 37.84 37.78
N GLY A 970 19.82 37.83 36.81
CA GLY A 970 19.69 38.58 35.56
C GLY A 970 18.48 38.17 34.73
N ASN A 971 18.26 36.85 34.60
CA ASN A 971 17.15 36.31 33.81
C ASN A 971 15.78 36.62 34.42
N HIS A 972 15.68 36.68 35.75
CA HIS A 972 14.42 36.86 36.48
C HIS A 972 14.17 38.30 37.00
N ARG A 973 15.03 39.27 36.65
CA ARG A 973 14.99 40.65 37.17
C ARG A 973 13.66 41.40 36.94
N ARG A 974 12.91 41.06 35.89
CA ARG A 974 11.67 41.78 35.51
C ARG A 974 10.39 41.10 35.99
N GLU A 975 10.50 39.93 36.61
CA GLU A 975 9.35 39.12 37.01
C GLU A 975 8.79 39.58 38.36
N ILE A 976 7.46 39.65 38.47
CA ILE A 976 6.74 39.93 39.73
C ILE A 976 5.99 38.66 40.11
N VAL A 977 6.27 38.12 41.29
CA VAL A 977 5.61 36.91 41.82
C VAL A 977 5.13 37.22 43.24
N ASP A 978 3.83 37.06 43.48
CA ASP A 978 3.15 37.34 44.76
C ASP A 978 3.52 38.71 45.38
N GLY A 979 3.67 39.74 44.54
CA GLY A 979 4.02 41.10 44.97
C GLY A 979 5.49 41.31 45.30
N LEU A 980 6.38 40.36 45.00
CA LEU A 980 7.84 40.48 45.17
C LEU A 980 8.57 40.54 43.82
N ARG A 981 9.66 41.31 43.75
CA ARG A 981 10.49 41.48 42.54
C ARG A 981 11.97 41.64 42.85
N LEU A 982 12.83 41.12 41.98
CA LEU A 982 14.27 41.36 42.02
C LEU A 982 14.66 42.73 41.48
N GLU A 983 15.46 43.47 42.23
CA GLU A 983 16.03 44.74 41.80
C GLU A 983 17.54 44.69 41.79
N GLN A 984 18.15 45.44 40.86
CA GLN A 984 19.59 45.51 40.68
C GLN A 984 20.02 46.97 40.63
N ARG A 985 21.10 47.31 41.34
CA ARG A 985 21.80 48.59 41.22
C ARG A 985 23.31 48.37 41.14
N GLU A 986 24.03 49.36 40.65
CA GLU A 986 25.49 49.36 40.70
C GLU A 986 25.96 49.95 42.04
N ASN A 987 26.83 49.24 42.76
CA ASN A 987 27.48 49.78 43.94
C ASN A 987 28.51 50.83 43.50
N ALA A 988 28.27 52.10 43.85
CA ALA A 988 29.08 53.24 43.43
C ALA A 988 30.56 53.18 43.85
N HIS A 989 30.90 52.42 44.89
CA HIS A 989 32.27 52.29 45.40
C HIS A 989 33.03 51.11 44.81
N LEU A 990 32.33 50.00 44.53
CA LEU A 990 32.95 48.74 44.09
C LEU A 990 32.77 48.45 42.59
N LYS A 991 31.94 49.22 41.88
CA LYS A 991 31.59 49.03 40.46
C LYS A 991 31.08 47.62 40.13
N VAL A 992 30.35 47.03 41.07
CA VAL A 992 29.75 45.69 40.95
C VAL A 992 28.27 45.75 41.29
N ALA A 993 27.49 44.81 40.76
CA ALA A 993 26.05 44.78 40.95
C ALA A 993 25.64 44.30 42.35
N GLU A 994 24.75 45.06 43.00
CA GLU A 994 23.99 44.66 44.18
C GLU A 994 22.57 44.29 43.80
N TRP A 995 22.02 43.32 44.53
CA TRP A 995 20.68 42.77 44.31
C TRP A 995 19.86 42.81 45.59
N ARG A 996 18.55 43.02 45.45
CA ARG A 996 17.57 42.83 46.52
C ARG A 996 16.28 42.22 45.99
N VAL A 997 15.46 41.68 46.88
CA VAL A 997 14.06 41.34 46.61
C VAL A 997 13.20 42.40 47.31
N ALA A 998 12.36 43.11 46.56
CA ALA A 998 11.51 44.18 47.08
C ALA A 998 10.03 43.87 46.87
N ARG A 999 9.17 44.35 47.78
CA ARG A 999 7.71 44.37 47.56
C ARG A 999 7.34 45.43 46.53
N VAL A 1000 6.46 45.08 45.58
CA VAL A 1000 5.99 45.93 44.46
C VAL A 1000 4.56 46.38 44.67
#